data_AF-A0A437LSI1-F1
#
_entry.id   AF-A0A437LSI1-F1
#
_cell.length_a   1.000
_cell.length_b   1.000
_cell.length_c   1.000
_cell.angle_alpha   90.00
_cell.angle_beta   90.00
_cell.angle_gamma   90.00
#
_symmetry.space_group_name_H-M   'P 1'
#
loop_
_entity.id
_entity.type
_entity.pdbx_description
1 polymer ?
#
loop_
_entity_poly.entity_id
_entity_poly.type
_entity_poly.pdbx_seq_one_letter_code
_entity_poly.pdbx_strand_id
1 'polypeptide(L)'
;MMFKTTTLAAALALALPAFAQQEVAEDRQAQPQSLERVEVRGRQATETELRRRQPVAKQIYGRDDLDKYGDTQLSDVLKRLPGINVSGGQLRMRGLGGAYTQILVNGEPAPPGFSLDNLNPAQVERLEVTKAPTADQSAQAIAGTLNIILKDAPRVVQKDLRLGLAYNAERPVVNGGFTYGDRKGGIGLVLPISFYQWRLQADTASERFTPSQTLPQGTRRRVSEGEDIPFGRGFNVSPRVSWKLGDDETLTLQGFFVSNHFRNRGDAAVTEDVVDPAAADRAFIERTRNQGTFSASRLSLQYNNRFDEDRKVELRAQAGRGGADFDFDYQAGALNRRTTGEGRNGNVSLTGKYSQYWGEDHTITTGVELERRTRDEQRRTVQNGVDLLPGFEGQPFDATITRTAAYVQDEWEINKQWSAYLGLRNERIRVQSEGTGSSFTSSSNVLTPLLHLNYKFDPKGRDLIRASLTRSYKAPDVQQLIARPTINTDYPTTGTNTTTAPDRVGNPNLKPELATGLDIAWETYLSGGGMVSASVFHRRITGLIRSGLSLQNVSWASAPRWVAMPINLSRASTTGMEFEVKGRAGELMPSLFEPTLALNLRAALSVYSSKVKDVPGPDNRLEQQQPWSLNLGADYRMKSAPVSLGVSVNVTPEYEVQQTELQRLTTGQARGIDAFAMWNVSKVDTLRVSVNGVAQPANRSTTAFANGDFSRSVRQGSPWWSVNWEHKF
;
A
#
# COMPACT_ATOMS: atom_id res chain seq x y z
N MET A 1 -27.01 -13.39 29.51
CA MET A 1 -25.85 -14.15 28.99
C MET A 1 -24.59 -13.45 29.49
N MET A 2 -23.75 -14.14 30.24
CA MET A 2 -22.64 -13.61 31.05
C MET A 2 -21.64 -12.75 30.26
N PHE A 3 -21.42 -11.51 30.71
CA PHE A 3 -20.29 -10.68 30.31
C PHE A 3 -19.02 -11.23 30.98
N LYS A 4 -18.11 -11.82 30.19
CA LYS A 4 -16.75 -12.11 30.66
C LYS A 4 -15.89 -10.85 30.55
N THR A 5 -15.66 -10.24 31.70
CA THR A 5 -14.60 -9.26 31.95
C THR A 5 -13.24 -9.93 31.72
N THR A 6 -12.39 -9.32 30.89
CA THR A 6 -10.96 -9.68 30.85
C THR A 6 -10.16 -8.42 31.16
N THR A 7 -9.62 -8.43 32.37
CA THR A 7 -8.75 -7.43 32.99
C THR A 7 -7.44 -7.30 32.20
N LEU A 8 -7.13 -6.11 31.69
CA LEU A 8 -5.78 -5.73 31.29
C LEU A 8 -5.45 -4.42 32.02
N ALA A 9 -4.91 -4.57 33.23
CA ALA A 9 -4.39 -3.46 34.03
C ALA A 9 -3.02 -3.85 34.58
N ALA A 10 -2.11 -2.88 34.52
CA ALA A 10 -0.84 -2.77 35.23
C ALA A 10 0.32 -3.70 34.85
N ALA A 11 1.29 -3.16 34.09
CA ALA A 11 2.72 -3.30 34.36
C ALA A 11 3.52 -2.27 33.53
N LEU A 12 3.58 -1.02 33.99
CA LEU A 12 4.65 -0.08 33.63
C LEU A 12 5.26 0.41 34.93
N ALA A 13 6.28 -0.30 35.41
CA ALA A 13 7.16 0.15 36.48
C ALA A 13 8.53 0.37 35.84
N LEU A 14 8.83 1.61 35.47
CA LEU A 14 10.19 2.05 35.12
C LEU A 14 10.83 2.57 36.40
N ALA A 15 11.78 1.80 36.94
CA ALA A 15 12.70 2.28 37.96
C ALA A 15 13.72 3.22 37.30
N LEU A 16 13.69 4.51 37.67
CA LEU A 16 14.73 5.48 37.34
C LEU A 16 15.82 5.42 38.43
N PRO A 17 17.12 5.33 38.09
CA PRO A 17 18.16 5.68 39.04
C PRO A 17 18.26 7.21 39.14
N ALA A 18 18.20 7.73 40.35
CA ALA A 18 18.54 9.11 40.66
C ALA A 18 20.06 9.28 40.55
N PHE A 19 20.51 10.24 39.73
CA PHE A 19 21.90 10.70 39.75
C PHE A 19 21.95 12.16 40.21
N ALA A 20 22.78 12.38 41.23
CA ALA A 20 23.04 13.64 41.89
C ALA A 20 23.82 14.59 40.96
N GLN A 21 23.49 15.87 41.09
CA GLN A 21 24.04 16.99 40.35
C GLN A 21 25.36 17.42 40.99
N GLN A 22 26.46 17.45 40.22
CA GLN A 22 27.71 18.07 40.64
C GLN A 22 28.17 19.01 39.53
N GLU A 23 28.29 20.28 39.90
CA GLU A 23 28.62 21.41 39.05
C GLU A 23 30.15 21.54 38.91
N VAL A 24 30.67 21.60 37.69
CA VAL A 24 32.06 22.01 37.41
C VAL A 24 32.09 22.90 36.17
N ALA A 25 32.87 23.99 36.30
CA ALA A 25 32.96 25.17 35.46
C ALA A 25 33.46 24.96 34.01
N GLU A 26 33.05 25.89 33.14
CA GLU A 26 33.44 26.01 31.73
C GLU A 26 34.95 26.25 31.54
N ASP A 27 35.54 25.55 30.57
CA ASP A 27 36.69 26.07 29.82
C ASP A 27 36.47 25.81 28.32
N ARG A 28 36.46 26.88 27.52
CA ARG A 28 36.15 26.84 26.07
C ARG A 28 37.42 26.69 25.26
N GLN A 29 37.60 25.55 24.59
CA GLN A 29 38.48 25.43 23.43
C GLN A 29 37.72 24.91 22.21
N ALA A 30 37.90 25.63 21.10
CA ALA A 30 37.22 25.41 19.83
C ALA A 30 37.67 24.11 19.14
N GLN A 31 36.74 23.19 18.88
CA GLN A 31 36.95 21.98 18.08
C GLN A 31 36.47 22.14 16.62
N PRO A 32 37.09 21.44 15.65
CA PRO A 32 36.78 21.56 14.23
C PRO A 32 35.42 20.94 13.91
N GLN A 33 34.61 21.65 13.11
CA GLN A 33 33.27 21.23 12.70
C GLN A 33 33.28 19.96 11.81
N SER A 34 32.90 18.82 12.37
CA SER A 34 32.33 17.65 11.67
C SER A 34 30.85 17.52 12.03
N LEU A 35 30.03 17.32 10.99
CA LEU A 35 28.57 17.35 10.94
C LEU A 35 27.92 18.61 11.52
N GLU A 36 27.24 19.35 10.63
CA GLU A 36 26.17 20.24 11.03
C GLU A 36 25.09 19.38 11.70
N ARG A 37 25.18 19.30 13.03
CA ARG A 37 24.21 18.79 13.97
C ARG A 37 22.95 19.65 13.82
N VAL A 38 22.10 19.33 12.84
CA VAL A 38 20.92 20.16 12.56
C VAL A 38 19.85 19.85 13.60
N GLU A 39 19.88 20.66 14.67
CA GLU A 39 18.66 21.25 15.20
C GLU A 39 17.88 21.91 14.05
N VAL A 40 16.58 21.66 13.99
CA VAL A 40 15.64 22.40 13.14
C VAL A 40 15.52 23.83 13.66
N ARG A 41 16.53 24.66 13.43
CA ARG A 41 16.50 26.12 13.64
C ARG A 41 17.38 26.81 12.58
N GLY A 42 16.87 26.98 11.35
CA GLY A 42 17.37 28.08 10.50
C GLY A 42 17.28 27.93 8.98
N ARG A 43 17.49 26.74 8.40
CA ARG A 43 17.46 26.55 6.94
C ARG A 43 16.77 25.23 6.59
N GLN A 44 15.69 25.28 5.81
CA GLN A 44 15.09 24.05 5.25
C GLN A 44 16.12 23.43 4.29
N ALA A 45 16.68 22.28 4.67
CA ALA A 45 17.55 21.51 3.80
C ALA A 45 16.78 21.13 2.53
N THR A 46 17.41 21.25 1.37
CA THR A 46 16.81 20.84 0.09
C THR A 46 16.57 19.33 0.08
N GLU A 47 15.59 18.86 -0.70
CA GLU A 47 15.30 17.42 -0.84
C GLU A 47 16.54 16.60 -1.21
N THR A 48 17.34 17.11 -2.14
CA THR A 48 18.63 16.54 -2.55
C THR A 48 19.59 16.38 -1.37
N GLU A 49 19.68 17.39 -0.50
CA GLU A 49 20.52 17.33 0.70
C GLU A 49 19.98 16.33 1.71
N LEU A 50 18.66 16.29 1.93
CA LEU A 50 18.02 15.31 2.79
C LEU A 50 18.31 13.89 2.32
N ARG A 51 18.23 13.63 1.01
CA ARG A 51 18.49 12.32 0.40
C ARG A 51 19.97 11.93 0.49
N ARG A 52 20.89 12.84 0.15
CA ARG A 52 22.35 12.60 0.19
C ARG A 52 22.87 12.29 1.59
N ARG A 53 22.24 12.83 2.64
CA ARG A 53 22.60 12.59 4.04
C ARG A 53 22.02 11.29 4.62
N GLN A 54 21.10 10.60 3.94
CA GLN A 54 20.52 9.37 4.49
C GLN A 54 21.55 8.21 4.48
N PRO A 55 21.68 7.46 5.60
CA PRO A 55 22.53 6.28 5.69
C PRO A 55 21.99 5.10 4.85
N VAL A 56 20.71 5.14 4.49
CA VAL A 56 20.04 4.13 3.65
C VAL A 56 19.46 4.79 2.40
N ALA A 57 19.45 4.05 1.29
CA ALA A 57 18.84 4.48 0.04
C ALA A 57 17.33 4.77 0.23
N LYS A 58 17.00 6.07 0.38
CA LYS A 58 15.64 6.56 0.58
C LYS A 58 15.36 7.62 -0.45
N GLN A 59 14.30 7.47 -1.23
CA GLN A 59 13.80 8.57 -2.06
C GLN A 59 12.94 9.46 -1.17
N ILE A 60 13.24 10.75 -1.11
CA ILE A 60 12.48 11.73 -0.34
C ILE A 60 11.82 12.65 -1.36
N TYR A 61 10.54 12.91 -1.20
CA TYR A 61 9.79 13.89 -2.01
C TYR A 61 9.24 14.94 -1.06
N GLY A 62 9.86 16.13 -1.10
CA GLY A 62 9.57 17.22 -0.18
C GLY A 62 8.42 18.11 -0.64
N ARG A 63 8.21 19.22 0.07
CA ARG A 63 7.16 20.20 -0.26
C ARG A 63 7.23 20.73 -1.68
N ASP A 64 8.42 20.99 -2.18
CA ASP A 64 8.59 21.45 -3.56
C ASP A 64 7.99 20.46 -4.55
N ASP A 65 8.17 19.15 -4.35
CA ASP A 65 7.61 18.12 -5.22
C ASP A 65 6.10 17.90 -5.00
N LEU A 66 5.59 18.12 -3.79
CA LEU A 66 4.16 18.00 -3.49
C LEU A 66 3.34 19.20 -3.97
N ASP A 67 3.89 20.42 -3.89
CA ASP A 67 3.21 21.67 -4.23
C ASP A 67 3.29 22.02 -5.72
N LYS A 68 4.33 21.56 -6.43
CA LYS A 68 4.54 21.87 -7.86
C LYS A 68 3.34 21.55 -8.74
N TYR A 69 2.53 20.57 -8.36
CA TYR A 69 1.55 19.94 -9.24
C TYR A 69 0.09 20.15 -8.82
N GLY A 70 -0.13 20.81 -7.67
CA GLY A 70 -1.45 21.17 -7.17
C GLY A 70 -2.36 19.96 -6.91
N ASP A 71 -1.80 18.80 -6.59
CA ASP A 71 -2.62 17.61 -6.40
C ASP A 71 -3.53 17.72 -5.20
N THR A 72 -4.75 17.26 -5.41
CA THR A 72 -5.80 17.24 -4.41
C THR A 72 -5.79 15.92 -3.62
N GLN A 73 -5.19 14.87 -4.18
CA GLN A 73 -5.11 13.53 -3.60
C GLN A 73 -3.67 13.02 -3.62
N LEU A 74 -3.26 12.29 -2.57
CA LEU A 74 -1.90 11.77 -2.49
C LEU A 74 -1.61 10.66 -3.51
N SER A 75 -2.62 9.90 -3.94
CA SER A 75 -2.43 8.87 -4.98
C SER A 75 -1.95 9.45 -6.31
N ASP A 76 -2.43 10.64 -6.70
CA ASP A 76 -2.03 11.32 -7.92
C ASP A 76 -0.57 11.79 -7.88
N VAL A 77 -0.09 12.20 -6.69
CA VAL A 77 1.33 12.45 -6.47
C VAL A 77 2.11 11.16 -6.70
N LEU A 78 1.70 10.07 -6.05
CA LEU A 78 2.40 8.79 -6.07
C LEU A 78 2.46 8.14 -7.46
N LYS A 79 1.42 8.26 -8.29
CA LYS A 79 1.42 7.77 -9.68
C LYS A 79 2.52 8.39 -10.54
N ARG A 80 2.96 9.59 -10.20
CA ARG A 80 4.02 10.30 -10.91
C ARG A 80 5.40 10.04 -10.35
N LEU A 81 5.48 9.39 -9.19
CA LEU A 81 6.76 9.08 -8.59
C LEU A 81 7.40 7.89 -9.31
N PRO A 82 8.71 7.97 -9.58
CA PRO A 82 9.45 6.93 -10.27
C PRO A 82 9.54 5.63 -9.44
N GLY A 83 9.38 4.48 -10.10
CA GLY A 83 9.40 3.16 -9.44
C GLY A 83 8.19 2.87 -8.53
N ILE A 84 7.21 3.77 -8.52
CA ILE A 84 5.93 3.62 -7.82
C ILE A 84 4.82 3.50 -8.85
N ASN A 85 3.92 2.55 -8.62
CA ASN A 85 2.70 2.42 -9.38
C ASN A 85 1.53 2.35 -8.41
N VAL A 86 0.45 3.09 -8.68
CA VAL A 86 -0.78 3.03 -7.88
C VAL A 86 -1.89 2.53 -8.78
N SER A 87 -2.44 1.37 -8.45
CA SER A 87 -3.51 0.74 -9.22
C SER A 87 -4.60 0.26 -8.27
N GLY A 88 -5.85 0.68 -8.51
CA GLY A 88 -6.99 0.37 -7.64
C GLY A 88 -6.82 0.85 -6.20
N GLY A 89 -6.13 1.98 -5.99
CA GLY A 89 -5.82 2.54 -4.66
C GLY A 89 -4.69 1.81 -3.90
N GLN A 90 -4.09 0.77 -4.47
CA GLN A 90 -2.98 0.03 -3.86
C GLN A 90 -1.63 0.51 -4.41
N LEU A 91 -0.69 0.75 -3.50
CA LEU A 91 0.71 1.00 -3.81
C LEU A 91 1.36 -0.28 -4.37
N ARG A 92 2.20 -0.13 -5.39
CA ARG A 92 3.05 -1.19 -5.95
C ARG A 92 4.45 -0.63 -6.15
N MET A 93 5.46 -1.45 -5.86
CA MET A 93 6.87 -1.10 -6.02
C MET A 93 7.62 -2.32 -6.55
N ARG A 94 8.66 -2.11 -7.37
CA ARG A 94 9.47 -3.19 -7.98
C ARG A 94 8.68 -4.20 -8.81
N GLY A 95 7.55 -3.73 -9.36
CA GLY A 95 6.53 -4.56 -10.02
C GLY A 95 5.77 -5.50 -9.08
N LEU A 96 6.10 -5.59 -7.79
CA LEU A 96 5.37 -6.43 -6.86
C LEU A 96 4.08 -5.74 -6.39
N GLY A 97 3.02 -6.54 -6.21
CA GLY A 97 1.70 -6.06 -5.77
C GLY A 97 1.69 -5.51 -4.34
N GLY A 98 0.58 -4.89 -3.94
CA GLY A 98 0.47 -4.16 -2.66
C GLY A 98 0.74 -4.99 -1.41
N ALA A 99 0.53 -6.32 -1.46
CA ALA A 99 0.85 -7.23 -0.37
C ALA A 99 2.36 -7.34 -0.05
N TYR A 100 3.23 -6.82 -0.92
CA TYR A 100 4.69 -6.78 -0.71
C TYR A 100 5.20 -5.38 -0.31
N THR A 101 4.32 -4.38 -0.30
CA THR A 101 4.66 -2.98 0.05
C THR A 101 4.05 -2.62 1.40
N GLN A 102 4.67 -1.69 2.12
CA GLN A 102 4.12 -1.15 3.36
C GLN A 102 3.88 0.35 3.26
N ILE A 103 2.72 0.81 3.73
CA ILE A 103 2.44 2.24 3.89
C ILE A 103 2.51 2.56 5.38
N LEU A 104 3.37 3.52 5.73
CA LEU A 104 3.48 4.11 7.05
C LEU A 104 2.96 5.56 7.02
N VAL A 105 2.38 6.02 8.12
CA VAL A 105 2.04 7.43 8.37
C VAL A 105 2.74 7.82 9.67
N ASN A 106 3.72 8.72 9.59
CA ASN A 106 4.62 9.08 10.69
C ASN A 106 5.35 7.86 11.31
N GLY A 107 5.79 6.93 10.47
CA GLY A 107 6.51 5.72 10.90
C GLY A 107 5.63 4.59 11.41
N GLU A 108 4.30 4.75 11.42
CA GLU A 108 3.35 3.73 11.89
C GLU A 108 2.53 3.15 10.73
N PRO A 109 2.20 1.84 10.72
CA PRO A 109 1.34 1.25 9.69
C PRO A 109 0.05 2.04 9.50
N ALA A 110 -0.32 2.28 8.24
CA ALA A 110 -1.57 2.92 7.92
C ALA A 110 -2.76 2.12 8.49
N PRO A 111 -3.81 2.80 9.01
CA PRO A 111 -4.95 2.12 9.62
C PRO A 111 -5.74 1.28 8.60
N PRO A 112 -6.53 0.28 9.05
CA PRO A 112 -7.46 -0.43 8.18
C PRO A 112 -8.37 0.53 7.41
N GLY A 113 -8.50 0.31 6.10
CA GLY A 113 -9.28 1.17 5.18
C GLY A 113 -8.71 2.57 4.93
N PHE A 114 -7.45 2.83 5.32
CA PHE A 114 -6.72 3.98 4.82
C PHE A 114 -6.60 3.89 3.29
N SER A 115 -7.13 4.89 2.61
CA SER A 115 -6.83 5.15 1.20
C SER A 115 -5.84 6.29 1.11
N LEU A 116 -4.94 6.22 0.12
CA LEU A 116 -4.08 7.34 -0.23
C LEU A 116 -4.91 8.57 -0.64
N ASP A 117 -6.11 8.38 -1.18
CA ASP A 117 -7.00 9.47 -1.60
C ASP A 117 -7.58 10.26 -0.42
N ASN A 118 -7.56 9.67 0.78
CA ASN A 118 -8.08 10.28 2.01
C ASN A 118 -7.13 11.34 2.59
N LEU A 119 -5.85 11.28 2.21
CA LEU A 119 -4.84 12.19 2.72
C LEU A 119 -4.49 13.20 1.64
N ASN A 120 -4.59 14.47 1.99
CA ASN A 120 -4.28 15.52 1.04
C ASN A 120 -2.78 15.84 1.08
N PRO A 121 -2.14 16.07 -0.09
CA PRO A 121 -0.74 16.49 -0.18
C PRO A 121 -0.37 17.71 0.67
N ALA A 122 -1.23 18.71 0.83
CA ALA A 122 -0.95 19.89 1.68
C ALA A 122 -0.83 19.58 3.18
N GLN A 123 -1.32 18.43 3.67
CA GLN A 123 -1.10 17.94 5.04
C GLN A 123 0.19 17.14 5.19
N VAL A 124 0.82 16.78 4.07
CA VAL A 124 2.04 15.99 4.02
C VAL A 124 3.24 16.94 3.95
N GLU A 125 4.18 16.76 4.87
CA GLU A 125 5.45 17.48 4.85
C GLU A 125 6.38 16.89 3.79
N ARG A 126 6.49 15.55 3.78
CA ARG A 126 7.28 14.81 2.79
C ARG A 126 6.83 13.35 2.69
N LEU A 127 7.16 12.74 1.55
CA LEU A 127 7.05 11.30 1.33
C LEU A 127 8.45 10.68 1.36
N GLU A 128 8.58 9.55 2.03
CA GLU A 128 9.83 8.80 2.14
C GLU A 128 9.62 7.39 1.59
N VAL A 129 10.41 7.00 0.59
CA VAL A 129 10.29 5.69 -0.06
C VAL A 129 11.60 4.93 0.14
N THR A 130 11.55 3.83 0.87
CA THR A 130 12.70 2.94 1.11
C THR A 130 12.46 1.61 0.40
N LYS A 131 13.39 1.20 -0.47
CA LYS A 131 13.26 -0.06 -1.21
C LYS A 131 13.95 -1.25 -0.54
N ALA A 132 14.72 -0.97 0.51
CA ALA A 132 15.36 -1.94 1.39
C ALA A 132 15.01 -1.58 2.85
N PRO A 133 14.73 -2.58 3.71
CA PRO A 133 14.30 -2.34 5.08
C PRO A 133 15.44 -1.85 5.98
N THR A 134 15.08 -1.15 7.05
CA THR A 134 15.94 -0.82 8.20
C THR A 134 15.48 -1.61 9.43
N ALA A 135 16.34 -1.79 10.42
CA ALA A 135 16.03 -2.58 11.63
C ALA A 135 14.97 -1.91 12.52
N ASP A 136 14.95 -0.57 12.54
CA ASP A 136 13.98 0.24 13.27
C ASP A 136 12.60 0.33 12.60
N GLN A 137 12.48 -0.18 11.37
CA GLN A 137 11.22 -0.39 10.68
C GLN A 137 10.88 -1.88 10.67
N SER A 138 9.60 -2.21 10.56
CA SER A 138 9.20 -3.58 10.32
C SER A 138 9.76 -4.05 8.98
N ALA A 139 10.44 -5.19 8.97
CA ALA A 139 10.98 -5.79 7.75
C ALA A 139 9.91 -6.50 6.88
N GLN A 140 8.62 -6.20 7.11
CA GLN A 140 7.44 -6.82 6.46
C GLN A 140 7.20 -6.36 5.01
N ALA A 141 8.16 -5.67 4.40
CA ALA A 141 7.99 -4.97 3.14
C ALA A 141 9.02 -5.42 2.10
N ILE A 142 8.80 -6.58 1.46
CA ILE A 142 9.72 -7.16 0.46
C ILE A 142 9.97 -6.21 -0.73
N ALA A 143 8.96 -5.47 -1.17
CA ALA A 143 9.04 -4.52 -2.27
C ALA A 143 9.53 -3.13 -1.83
N GLY A 144 9.35 -2.80 -0.55
CA GLY A 144 9.72 -1.52 0.05
C GLY A 144 8.60 -0.87 0.86
N THR A 145 8.92 0.24 1.50
CA THR A 145 8.04 0.99 2.40
C THR A 145 7.89 2.43 1.91
N LEU A 146 6.65 2.92 1.88
CA LEU A 146 6.32 4.34 1.74
C LEU A 146 5.93 4.89 3.12
N ASN A 147 6.71 5.81 3.66
CA ASN A 147 6.40 6.52 4.88
C ASN A 147 5.95 7.96 4.59
N ILE A 148 4.73 8.28 4.99
CA ILE A 148 4.10 9.57 4.79
C ILE A 148 4.29 10.40 6.05
N ILE A 149 5.09 11.46 5.97
CA ILE A 149 5.34 12.35 7.10
C ILE A 149 4.35 13.51 7.04
N LEU A 150 3.52 13.63 8.07
CA LEU A 150 2.53 14.69 8.18
C LEU A 150 3.15 15.97 8.72
N LYS A 151 2.64 17.12 8.28
CA LYS A 151 3.00 18.43 8.81
C LYS A 151 2.74 18.51 10.31
N ASP A 152 3.63 19.21 11.00
CA ASP A 152 3.40 19.65 12.36
C ASP A 152 2.53 20.92 12.37
N ALA A 153 1.97 21.27 13.52
CA ALA A 153 1.12 22.44 13.65
C ALA A 153 1.88 23.71 13.22
N PRO A 154 1.29 24.54 12.33
CA PRO A 154 1.94 25.73 11.82
C PRO A 154 2.12 26.75 12.94
N ARG A 155 3.14 27.61 12.82
CA ARG A 155 3.38 28.71 13.77
C ARG A 155 2.37 29.84 13.65
N VAL A 156 1.73 29.95 12.49
CA VAL A 156 0.66 30.91 12.19
C VAL A 156 -0.59 30.10 11.92
N VAL A 157 -1.74 30.62 12.36
CA VAL A 157 -3.04 30.00 12.07
C VAL A 157 -3.16 29.76 10.57
N GLN A 158 -3.43 28.52 10.18
CA GLN A 158 -3.72 28.13 8.79
C GLN A 158 -5.13 27.58 8.71
N LYS A 159 -5.86 28.04 7.70
CA LYS A 159 -7.19 27.55 7.36
C LYS A 159 -7.21 27.33 5.87
N ASP A 160 -7.45 26.10 5.45
CA ASP A 160 -7.54 25.75 4.03
C ASP A 160 -8.90 25.11 3.77
N LEU A 161 -9.70 25.72 2.88
CA LEU A 161 -10.95 25.16 2.38
C LEU A 161 -10.75 24.66 0.95
N ARG A 162 -11.29 23.48 0.67
CA ARG A 162 -11.34 22.92 -0.68
C ARG A 162 -12.68 22.36 -1.02
N LEU A 163 -13.06 22.57 -2.26
CA LEU A 163 -14.28 22.05 -2.88
C LEU A 163 -13.92 21.51 -4.25
N GLY A 164 -14.40 20.31 -4.56
CA GLY A 164 -14.15 19.65 -5.82
C GLY A 164 -15.43 19.08 -6.42
N LEU A 165 -15.54 19.22 -7.73
CA LEU A 165 -16.52 18.53 -8.56
C LEU A 165 -15.78 17.55 -9.45
N ALA A 166 -16.31 16.35 -9.59
CA ALA A 166 -15.75 15.36 -10.48
C ALA A 166 -16.83 14.64 -11.27
N TYR A 167 -16.46 14.19 -12.47
CA TYR A 167 -17.36 13.50 -13.39
C TYR A 167 -16.63 12.34 -14.05
N ASN A 168 -17.25 11.16 -14.01
CA ASN A 168 -16.76 9.96 -14.66
C ASN A 168 -17.84 9.28 -15.48
N ALA A 169 -19.04 9.27 -14.95
CA ALA A 169 -20.20 8.63 -15.55
C ALA A 169 -21.49 9.20 -14.97
N GLU A 170 -22.51 9.32 -15.83
CA GLU A 170 -23.90 9.73 -15.57
C GLU A 170 -24.12 11.10 -14.89
N ARG A 171 -23.53 11.32 -13.70
CA ARG A 171 -23.73 12.53 -12.89
C ARG A 171 -22.46 12.91 -12.13
N PRO A 172 -22.26 14.21 -11.84
CA PRO A 172 -21.11 14.66 -11.07
C PRO A 172 -21.18 14.19 -9.61
N VAL A 173 -20.01 14.03 -9.00
CA VAL A 173 -19.81 13.78 -7.57
C VAL A 173 -19.06 14.93 -6.94
N VAL A 174 -19.28 15.14 -5.64
CA VAL A 174 -18.67 16.23 -4.89
C VAL A 174 -17.65 15.71 -3.88
N ASN A 175 -16.60 16.49 -3.66
CA ASN A 175 -15.66 16.29 -2.58
C ASN A 175 -15.33 17.64 -1.95
N GLY A 176 -14.84 17.62 -0.72
CA GLY A 176 -14.38 18.83 -0.06
C GLY A 176 -13.67 18.54 1.24
N GLY A 177 -12.91 19.51 1.70
CA GLY A 177 -12.15 19.37 2.92
C GLY A 177 -11.82 20.72 3.53
N PHE A 178 -11.69 20.70 4.85
CA PHE A 178 -11.26 21.82 5.65
C PHE A 178 -10.08 21.39 6.51
N THR A 179 -9.02 22.18 6.54
CA THR A 179 -7.89 21.97 7.44
C THR A 179 -7.71 23.20 8.31
N TYR A 180 -7.72 23.01 9.62
CA TYR A 180 -7.36 24.03 10.59
C TYR A 180 -6.03 23.65 11.26
N GLY A 181 -5.09 24.58 11.31
CA GLY A 181 -3.82 24.42 12.00
C GLY A 181 -3.54 25.64 12.88
N ASP A 182 -3.14 25.42 14.12
CA ASP A 182 -2.76 26.51 15.03
C ASP A 182 -1.77 26.01 16.08
N ARG A 183 -0.95 26.91 16.62
CA ARG A 183 -0.06 26.65 17.74
C ARG A 183 -0.18 27.76 18.77
N LYS A 184 -0.60 27.38 19.98
CA LYS A 184 -0.71 28.27 21.13
C LYS A 184 0.16 27.77 22.28
N GLY A 185 1.21 28.53 22.59
CA GLY A 185 2.23 28.10 23.56
C GLY A 185 2.93 26.81 23.11
N GLY A 186 3.04 25.84 24.02
CA GLY A 186 3.62 24.53 23.75
C GLY A 186 2.70 23.57 22.98
N ILE A 187 1.44 23.92 22.73
CA ILE A 187 0.44 23.03 22.12
C ILE A 187 0.17 23.44 20.68
N GLY A 188 0.40 22.51 19.75
CA GLY A 188 0.03 22.57 18.35
C GLY A 188 -1.15 21.65 18.04
N LEU A 189 -2.11 22.14 17.25
CA LEU A 189 -3.25 21.38 16.75
C LEU A 189 -3.27 21.43 15.22
N VAL A 190 -3.50 20.28 14.59
CA VAL A 190 -3.90 20.16 13.18
C VAL A 190 -5.18 19.33 13.11
N LEU A 191 -6.24 19.90 12.54
CA LEU A 191 -7.54 19.27 12.38
C LEU A 191 -7.96 19.26 10.90
N PRO A 192 -7.66 18.18 10.19
CA PRO A 192 -8.17 17.94 8.85
C PRO A 192 -9.52 17.20 8.91
N ILE A 193 -10.49 17.71 8.16
CA ILE A 193 -11.82 17.13 7.96
C ILE A 193 -12.05 17.05 6.47
N SER A 194 -12.51 15.92 5.94
CA SER A 194 -12.96 15.83 4.55
C SER A 194 -14.23 15.03 4.38
N PHE A 195 -14.96 15.33 3.32
CA PHE A 195 -16.06 14.53 2.80
C PHE A 195 -15.79 14.23 1.32
N TYR A 196 -16.26 13.08 0.86
CA TYR A 196 -16.04 12.66 -0.50
C TYR A 196 -17.18 11.78 -0.99
N GLN A 197 -17.41 11.82 -2.29
CA GLN A 197 -18.29 10.92 -3.01
C GLN A 197 -17.53 10.28 -4.15
N TRP A 198 -17.87 9.05 -4.48
CA TRP A 198 -17.42 8.39 -5.69
C TRP A 198 -18.60 7.80 -6.44
N ARG A 199 -18.52 7.85 -7.77
CA ARG A 199 -19.40 7.14 -8.70
C ARG A 199 -18.52 6.75 -9.87
N LEU A 200 -18.31 5.45 -10.05
CA LEU A 200 -17.63 4.94 -11.22
C LEU A 200 -18.66 4.20 -12.08
N GLN A 201 -18.36 4.07 -13.36
CA GLN A 201 -19.02 3.11 -14.24
C GLN A 201 -17.93 2.34 -14.96
N ALA A 202 -18.12 1.04 -15.05
CA ALA A 202 -17.25 0.20 -15.84
C ALA A 202 -18.09 -0.78 -16.66
N ASP A 203 -17.83 -0.80 -17.96
CA ASP A 203 -18.36 -1.85 -18.83
C ASP A 203 -17.56 -3.11 -18.57
N THR A 204 -18.27 -4.21 -18.42
CA THR A 204 -17.73 -5.52 -18.08
C THR A 204 -18.14 -6.51 -19.15
N ALA A 205 -17.18 -7.28 -19.64
CA ALA A 205 -17.45 -8.47 -20.44
C ALA A 205 -16.66 -9.62 -19.84
N SER A 206 -17.28 -10.78 -19.70
CA SER A 206 -16.58 -12.00 -19.30
C SER A 206 -17.04 -13.19 -20.10
N GLU A 207 -16.11 -14.09 -20.33
CA GLU A 207 -16.34 -15.35 -21.02
C GLU A 207 -15.74 -16.47 -20.18
N ARG A 208 -16.50 -17.54 -19.97
CA ARG A 208 -16.00 -18.79 -19.38
C ARG A 208 -16.28 -19.91 -20.35
N PHE A 209 -15.28 -20.73 -20.57
CA PHE A 209 -15.38 -21.90 -21.43
C PHE A 209 -14.88 -23.12 -20.68
N THR A 210 -15.62 -24.22 -20.81
CA THR A 210 -15.36 -25.49 -20.14
C THR A 210 -15.74 -26.62 -21.09
N PRO A 211 -14.77 -27.32 -21.70
CA PRO A 211 -15.05 -28.36 -22.69
C PRO A 211 -15.60 -29.64 -22.07
N SER A 212 -16.34 -30.41 -22.88
CA SER A 212 -17.08 -31.63 -22.50
C SER A 212 -16.29 -32.69 -21.74
N GLN A 213 -14.96 -32.70 -21.81
CA GLN A 213 -14.15 -33.70 -21.10
C GLN A 213 -14.12 -33.48 -19.58
N THR A 214 -14.56 -32.31 -19.10
CA THR A 214 -14.49 -31.90 -17.68
C THR A 214 -15.85 -31.86 -16.98
N LEU A 215 -16.95 -31.97 -17.73
CA LEU A 215 -18.32 -31.89 -17.24
C LEU A 215 -19.14 -33.10 -17.74
N PRO A 216 -19.97 -33.72 -16.88
CA PRO A 216 -20.93 -34.74 -17.33
C PRO A 216 -21.97 -34.21 -18.36
N GLN A 217 -22.14 -32.89 -18.45
CA GLN A 217 -23.18 -32.19 -19.22
C GLN A 217 -22.70 -31.62 -20.57
N GLY A 218 -21.50 -31.98 -21.05
CA GLY A 218 -20.98 -31.48 -22.33
C GLY A 218 -20.19 -30.16 -22.22
N THR A 219 -19.87 -29.57 -23.36
CA THR A 219 -19.10 -28.30 -23.42
C THR A 219 -20.01 -27.15 -23.00
N ARG A 220 -19.55 -26.32 -22.06
CA ARG A 220 -20.26 -25.15 -21.57
C ARG A 220 -19.50 -23.89 -21.94
N ARG A 221 -20.17 -22.94 -22.59
CA ARG A 221 -19.66 -21.59 -22.86
C ARG A 221 -20.62 -20.59 -22.25
N ARG A 222 -20.11 -19.70 -21.41
CA ARG A 222 -20.89 -18.66 -20.77
C ARG A 222 -20.29 -17.30 -21.10
N VAL A 223 -21.07 -16.42 -21.70
CA VAL A 223 -20.72 -15.04 -21.99
C VAL A 223 -21.59 -14.13 -21.14
N SER A 224 -20.99 -13.12 -20.52
CA SER A 224 -21.67 -12.14 -19.69
C SER A 224 -21.21 -10.75 -20.08
N GLU A 225 -22.12 -9.87 -20.44
CA GLU A 225 -21.85 -8.48 -20.83
C GLU A 225 -22.75 -7.54 -20.04
N GLY A 226 -22.18 -6.52 -19.42
CA GLY A 226 -22.92 -5.67 -18.51
C GLY A 226 -22.12 -4.50 -17.98
N GLU A 227 -22.67 -3.85 -16.96
CA GLU A 227 -22.06 -2.69 -16.33
C GLU A 227 -22.03 -2.82 -14.80
N ASP A 228 -20.98 -2.29 -14.19
CA ASP A 228 -20.85 -2.13 -12.74
C ASP A 228 -20.81 -0.65 -12.39
N ILE A 229 -21.71 -0.23 -11.49
CA ILE A 229 -21.86 1.15 -11.03
C ILE A 229 -21.65 1.22 -9.52
N PRO A 230 -20.39 1.23 -9.04
CA PRO A 230 -20.11 1.49 -7.63
C PRO A 230 -20.33 2.96 -7.30
N PHE A 231 -21.05 3.21 -6.21
CA PHE A 231 -21.28 4.52 -5.66
C PHE A 231 -21.02 4.51 -4.16
N GLY A 232 -20.56 5.63 -3.62
CA GLY A 232 -20.54 5.80 -2.18
C GLY A 232 -20.20 7.20 -1.76
N ARG A 233 -20.27 7.40 -0.45
CA ARG A 233 -19.96 8.65 0.21
C ARG A 233 -19.32 8.38 1.56
N GLY A 234 -18.40 9.22 1.95
CA GLY A 234 -17.73 9.10 3.23
C GLY A 234 -17.25 10.43 3.77
N PHE A 235 -16.81 10.36 5.01
CA PHE A 235 -16.06 11.44 5.65
C PHE A 235 -14.85 10.87 6.38
N ASN A 236 -13.84 11.71 6.56
CA ASN A 236 -12.70 11.39 7.40
C ASN A 236 -12.34 12.59 8.29
N VAL A 237 -11.77 12.30 9.45
CA VAL A 237 -11.24 13.29 10.39
C VAL A 237 -9.97 12.73 11.00
N SER A 238 -8.87 13.50 11.00
CA SER A 238 -7.57 13.01 11.50
C SER A 238 -6.87 14.01 12.42
N PRO A 239 -7.42 14.29 13.61
CA PRO A 239 -6.87 15.31 14.50
C PRO A 239 -5.46 14.92 14.97
N ARG A 240 -4.57 15.89 15.06
CA ARG A 240 -3.23 15.73 15.61
C ARG A 240 -2.96 16.86 16.60
N VAL A 241 -2.60 16.49 17.82
CA VAL A 241 -2.17 17.41 18.87
C VAL A 241 -0.72 17.10 19.21
N SER A 242 0.18 18.08 19.06
CA SER A 242 1.56 18.01 19.52
C SER A 242 1.74 18.95 20.72
N TRP A 243 2.25 18.43 21.84
CA TRP A 243 2.48 19.19 23.05
C TRP A 243 3.96 19.09 23.43
N LYS A 244 4.64 20.23 23.42
CA LYS A 244 5.95 20.41 24.04
C LYS A 244 5.78 20.48 25.56
N LEU A 245 6.19 19.42 26.25
CA LEU A 245 6.16 19.32 27.72
C LEU A 245 7.35 20.08 28.34
N GLY A 246 8.46 20.15 27.61
CA GLY A 246 9.66 20.91 27.90
C GLY A 246 10.43 21.20 26.61
N ASP A 247 11.68 21.64 26.72
CA ASP A 247 12.51 21.93 25.54
C ASP A 247 12.86 20.67 24.73
N ASP A 248 13.06 19.56 25.42
CA ASP A 248 13.48 18.27 24.85
C ASP A 248 12.39 17.18 24.87
N GLU A 249 11.20 17.51 25.38
CA GLU A 249 10.10 16.57 25.56
C GLU A 249 8.89 16.95 24.72
N THR A 250 8.41 16.00 23.92
CA THR A 250 7.20 16.18 23.10
C THR A 250 6.28 14.98 23.19
N LEU A 251 5.02 15.24 23.52
CA LEU A 251 3.92 14.29 23.46
C LEU A 251 3.06 14.59 22.24
N THR A 252 2.75 13.58 21.41
CA THR A 252 1.87 13.71 20.26
C THR A 252 0.72 12.73 20.37
N LEU A 253 -0.50 13.22 20.30
CA LEU A 253 -1.72 12.42 20.17
C LEU A 253 -2.26 12.58 18.74
N GLN A 254 -2.50 11.46 18.05
CA GLN A 254 -3.07 11.45 16.72
C GLN A 254 -4.30 10.54 16.67
N GLY A 255 -5.41 11.07 16.18
CA GLY A 255 -6.61 10.33 15.81
C GLY A 255 -6.71 10.12 14.30
N PHE A 256 -7.36 9.03 13.90
CA PHE A 256 -7.81 8.81 12.53
C PHE A 256 -9.19 8.17 12.59
N PHE A 257 -10.18 8.82 12.01
CA PHE A 257 -11.57 8.36 11.98
C PHE A 257 -12.07 8.45 10.55
N VAL A 258 -12.62 7.34 10.06
CA VAL A 258 -13.23 7.28 8.73
C VAL A 258 -14.54 6.50 8.82
N SER A 259 -15.54 6.98 8.10
CA SER A 259 -16.78 6.25 7.88
C SER A 259 -17.25 6.51 6.47
N ASN A 260 -17.64 5.47 5.76
CA ASN A 260 -18.21 5.58 4.44
C ASN A 260 -19.30 4.54 4.22
N HIS A 261 -20.31 4.94 3.46
CA HIS A 261 -21.38 4.08 3.01
C HIS A 261 -21.20 3.84 1.51
N PHE A 262 -21.26 2.58 1.11
CA PHE A 262 -21.14 2.18 -0.28
C PHE A 262 -22.43 1.49 -0.75
N ARG A 263 -22.71 1.65 -2.03
CA ARG A 263 -23.76 0.96 -2.75
C ARG A 263 -23.28 0.70 -4.17
N ASN A 264 -23.15 -0.57 -4.51
CA ASN A 264 -22.75 -1.02 -5.83
C ASN A 264 -23.95 -1.72 -6.46
N ARG A 265 -24.14 -1.47 -7.74
CA ARG A 265 -25.12 -2.18 -8.57
C ARG A 265 -24.40 -2.68 -9.81
N GLY A 266 -24.68 -3.91 -10.21
CA GLY A 266 -24.30 -4.41 -11.51
C GLY A 266 -25.48 -5.08 -12.18
N ASP A 267 -25.57 -4.94 -13.50
CA ASP A 267 -26.53 -5.64 -14.35
C ASP A 267 -25.77 -6.19 -15.55
N ALA A 268 -25.95 -7.48 -15.85
CA ALA A 268 -25.31 -8.12 -16.98
C ALA A 268 -26.26 -9.07 -17.71
N ALA A 269 -26.26 -9.01 -19.04
CA ALA A 269 -26.87 -10.03 -19.89
C ALA A 269 -25.93 -11.24 -19.97
N VAL A 270 -26.48 -12.42 -19.71
CA VAL A 270 -25.74 -13.68 -19.76
C VAL A 270 -26.35 -14.59 -20.80
N THR A 271 -25.50 -15.12 -21.67
CA THR A 271 -25.81 -16.21 -22.59
C THR A 271 -24.97 -17.41 -22.22
N GLU A 272 -25.62 -18.55 -22.05
CA GLU A 272 -24.98 -19.81 -21.72
C GLU A 272 -25.35 -20.86 -22.77
N ASP A 273 -24.36 -21.25 -23.55
CA ASP A 273 -24.44 -22.28 -24.56
C ASP A 273 -23.94 -23.59 -23.91
N VAL A 274 -24.80 -24.59 -23.85
CA VAL A 274 -24.43 -25.95 -23.48
C VAL A 274 -24.47 -26.76 -24.76
N VAL A 275 -23.31 -27.20 -25.24
CA VAL A 275 -23.21 -28.07 -26.43
C VAL A 275 -23.58 -29.50 -26.01
N ASP A 276 -24.85 -29.67 -25.65
CA ASP A 276 -25.57 -30.92 -25.50
C ASP A 276 -26.76 -30.84 -26.47
N PRO A 277 -26.93 -31.80 -27.41
CA PRO A 277 -28.05 -31.80 -28.36
C PRO A 277 -29.45 -31.73 -27.72
N ALA A 278 -29.57 -32.03 -26.42
CA ALA A 278 -30.82 -31.99 -25.67
C ALA A 278 -30.99 -30.77 -24.75
N ALA A 279 -29.97 -29.92 -24.57
CA ALA A 279 -30.02 -28.75 -23.69
C ALA A 279 -30.34 -27.48 -24.50
N ALA A 280 -31.31 -26.68 -24.05
CA ALA A 280 -31.59 -25.39 -24.64
C ALA A 280 -30.60 -24.33 -24.13
N ASP A 281 -30.12 -23.47 -25.03
CA ASP A 281 -29.36 -22.27 -24.67
C ASP A 281 -30.13 -21.44 -23.64
N ARG A 282 -29.42 -20.90 -22.65
CA ARG A 282 -30.02 -20.15 -21.56
C ARG A 282 -29.57 -18.70 -21.65
N ALA A 283 -30.53 -17.80 -21.89
CA ALA A 283 -30.32 -16.37 -21.78
C ALA A 283 -31.04 -15.84 -20.53
N PHE A 284 -30.33 -15.09 -19.69
CA PHE A 284 -30.90 -14.47 -18.50
C PHE A 284 -30.15 -13.19 -18.12
N ILE A 285 -30.76 -12.39 -17.26
CA ILE A 285 -30.10 -11.21 -16.69
C ILE A 285 -29.58 -11.57 -15.30
N GLU A 286 -28.32 -11.25 -15.06
CA GLU A 286 -27.73 -11.20 -13.74
C GLU A 286 -27.84 -9.81 -13.16
N ARG A 287 -28.27 -9.74 -11.90
CA ARG A 287 -28.30 -8.49 -11.14
C ARG A 287 -27.52 -8.69 -9.85
N THR A 288 -26.61 -7.77 -9.59
CA THR A 288 -25.90 -7.68 -8.32
C THR A 288 -26.25 -6.38 -7.63
N ARG A 289 -26.48 -6.43 -6.32
CA ARG A 289 -26.58 -5.27 -5.46
C ARG A 289 -25.75 -5.53 -4.22
N ASN A 290 -24.83 -4.63 -3.93
CA ASN A 290 -24.06 -4.67 -2.69
C ASN A 290 -24.23 -3.35 -1.98
N GLN A 291 -24.46 -3.36 -0.68
CA GLN A 291 -24.48 -2.14 0.12
C GLN A 291 -23.94 -2.42 1.50
N GLY A 292 -23.41 -1.38 2.16
CA GLY A 292 -22.87 -1.53 3.50
C GLY A 292 -22.17 -0.30 3.98
N THR A 293 -21.63 -0.39 5.19
CA THR A 293 -20.86 0.69 5.80
C THR A 293 -19.47 0.17 6.14
N PHE A 294 -18.44 0.93 5.77
CA PHE A 294 -17.10 0.77 6.29
C PHE A 294 -16.84 1.83 7.34
N SER A 295 -16.27 1.46 8.48
CA SER A 295 -15.77 2.41 9.46
C SER A 295 -14.45 1.96 10.07
N ALA A 296 -13.58 2.90 10.38
CA ALA A 296 -12.37 2.64 11.13
C ALA A 296 -11.99 3.82 12.02
N SER A 297 -11.45 3.50 13.19
CA SER A 297 -10.89 4.44 14.14
C SER A 297 -9.53 3.98 14.62
N ARG A 298 -8.63 4.92 14.86
CA ARG A 298 -7.30 4.68 15.42
C ARG A 298 -6.91 5.86 16.30
N LEU A 299 -6.32 5.55 17.45
CA LEU A 299 -5.64 6.50 18.31
C LEU A 299 -4.18 6.09 18.43
N SER A 300 -3.28 7.06 18.36
CA SER A 300 -1.84 6.88 18.46
C SER A 300 -1.29 7.92 19.43
N LEU A 301 -0.53 7.48 20.41
CA LEU A 301 0.23 8.31 21.33
C LEU A 301 1.72 8.11 21.06
N GLN A 302 2.47 9.18 20.98
CA GLN A 302 3.93 9.16 20.82
C GLN A 302 4.56 10.12 21.82
N TYR A 303 5.49 9.63 22.61
CA TYR A 303 6.33 10.42 23.49
C TYR A 303 7.76 10.39 22.98
N ASN A 304 8.36 11.57 22.79
CA ASN A 304 9.76 11.73 22.47
C ASN A 304 10.42 12.50 23.62
N ASN A 305 11.55 12.00 24.10
CA ASN A 305 12.38 12.70 25.06
C ASN A 305 13.84 12.60 24.60
N ARG A 306 14.50 13.75 24.49
CA ARG A 306 15.94 13.85 24.31
C ARG A 306 16.55 14.15 25.67
N PHE A 307 17.18 13.15 26.29
CA PHE A 307 17.76 13.32 27.63
C PHE A 307 18.94 14.29 27.62
N ASP A 308 19.69 14.29 26.52
CA ASP A 308 20.80 15.19 26.24
C ASP A 308 21.11 15.16 24.74
N GLU A 309 22.20 15.81 24.33
CA GLU A 309 22.56 15.89 22.92
C GLU A 309 22.73 14.53 22.25
N ASP A 310 23.13 13.50 23.03
CA ASP A 310 23.55 12.21 22.52
C ASP A 310 22.49 11.12 22.69
N ARG A 311 21.54 11.27 23.62
CA ARG A 311 20.60 10.21 24.01
C ARG A 311 19.15 10.63 23.80
N LYS A 312 18.39 9.77 23.09
CA LYS A 312 16.97 9.97 22.82
C LYS A 312 16.18 8.68 23.05
N VAL A 313 14.99 8.83 23.61
CA VAL A 313 13.96 7.79 23.64
C VAL A 313 12.72 8.22 22.85
N GLU A 314 12.11 7.25 22.19
CA GLU A 314 10.81 7.37 21.58
C GLU A 314 9.94 6.19 22.02
N LEU A 315 8.78 6.51 22.59
CA LEU A 315 7.77 5.53 22.99
C LEU A 315 6.50 5.78 22.18
N ARG A 316 5.89 4.71 21.67
CA ARG A 316 4.63 4.79 20.93
C ARG A 316 3.65 3.75 21.42
N ALA A 317 2.39 4.15 21.52
CA ALA A 317 1.27 3.28 21.83
C ALA A 317 0.14 3.56 20.85
N GLN A 318 -0.46 2.51 20.30
CA GLN A 318 -1.53 2.63 19.32
C GLN A 318 -2.61 1.61 19.58
N ALA A 319 -3.86 2.02 19.37
CA ALA A 319 -5.01 1.13 19.33
C ALA A 319 -5.95 1.57 18.21
N GLY A 320 -6.48 0.60 17.48
CA GLY A 320 -7.40 0.84 16.39
C GLY A 320 -8.39 -0.30 16.20
N ARG A 321 -9.52 0.03 15.59
CA ARG A 321 -10.56 -0.91 15.21
C ARG A 321 -11.15 -0.46 13.89
N GLY A 322 -11.50 -1.39 13.02
CA GLY A 322 -12.19 -1.06 11.78
C GLY A 322 -12.82 -2.28 11.14
N GLY A 323 -13.76 -2.05 10.23
CA GLY A 323 -14.52 -3.13 9.64
C GLY A 323 -15.56 -2.65 8.65
N ALA A 324 -16.18 -3.61 7.99
CA ALA A 324 -17.32 -3.36 7.12
C ALA A 324 -18.45 -4.33 7.45
N ASP A 325 -19.68 -3.83 7.43
CA ASP A 325 -20.87 -4.63 7.18
C ASP A 325 -21.20 -4.61 5.68
N PHE A 326 -21.88 -5.64 5.21
CA PHE A 326 -22.39 -5.69 3.86
C PHE A 326 -23.65 -6.55 3.74
N ASP A 327 -24.45 -6.22 2.74
CA ASP A 327 -25.62 -6.95 2.26
C ASP A 327 -25.51 -7.06 0.74
N PHE A 328 -25.23 -8.28 0.28
CA PHE A 328 -24.99 -8.61 -1.11
C PHE A 328 -26.13 -9.49 -1.64
N ASP A 329 -26.92 -8.94 -2.54
CA ASP A 329 -27.95 -9.64 -3.29
C ASP A 329 -27.44 -9.97 -4.70
N TYR A 330 -27.60 -11.23 -5.10
CA TYR A 330 -27.33 -11.72 -6.44
C TYR A 330 -28.55 -12.46 -6.97
N GLN A 331 -29.00 -12.07 -8.16
CA GLN A 331 -30.14 -12.65 -8.86
C GLN A 331 -29.73 -13.07 -10.27
N ALA A 332 -30.07 -14.30 -10.65
CA ALA A 332 -29.78 -14.85 -11.97
C ALA A 332 -30.86 -15.85 -12.38
N GLY A 333 -31.76 -15.47 -13.29
CA GLY A 333 -32.94 -16.29 -13.61
C GLY A 333 -33.77 -16.59 -12.36
N ALA A 334 -33.94 -17.87 -12.01
CA ALA A 334 -34.65 -18.31 -10.80
C ALA A 334 -33.78 -18.35 -9.53
N LEU A 335 -32.46 -18.15 -9.65
CA LEU A 335 -31.54 -18.14 -8.53
C LEU A 335 -31.60 -16.78 -7.82
N ASN A 336 -31.90 -16.79 -6.52
CA ASN A 336 -31.79 -15.64 -5.64
C ASN A 336 -30.86 -16.00 -4.47
N ARG A 337 -29.74 -15.30 -4.34
CA ARG A 337 -28.75 -15.52 -3.28
C ARG A 337 -28.50 -14.21 -2.57
N ARG A 338 -28.76 -14.18 -1.27
CA ARG A 338 -28.46 -13.04 -0.40
C ARG A 338 -27.37 -13.43 0.58
N THR A 339 -26.30 -12.65 0.63
CA THR A 339 -25.22 -12.81 1.59
C THR A 339 -25.12 -11.57 2.44
N THR A 340 -25.38 -11.72 3.73
CA THR A 340 -25.11 -10.68 4.71
C THR A 340 -23.87 -11.04 5.52
N GLY A 341 -23.11 -10.05 5.94
CA GLY A 341 -21.98 -10.31 6.79
C GLY A 341 -21.40 -9.05 7.39
N GLU A 342 -20.57 -9.27 8.40
CA GLU A 342 -19.72 -8.25 8.95
C GLU A 342 -18.31 -8.78 9.17
N GLY A 343 -17.35 -7.90 8.97
CA GLY A 343 -15.96 -8.15 9.23
C GLY A 343 -15.37 -7.06 10.10
N ARG A 344 -14.90 -7.41 11.29
CA ARG A 344 -14.20 -6.50 12.21
C ARG A 344 -12.73 -6.87 12.31
N ASN A 345 -11.91 -5.86 12.48
CA ASN A 345 -10.47 -5.93 12.69
C ASN A 345 -10.11 -5.08 13.90
N GLY A 346 -9.18 -5.55 14.72
CA GLY A 346 -8.59 -4.79 15.82
C GLY A 346 -7.07 -4.79 15.70
N ASN A 347 -6.43 -3.69 16.11
CA ASN A 347 -4.98 -3.64 16.28
C ASN A 347 -4.61 -2.92 17.58
N VAL A 348 -3.59 -3.44 18.26
CA VAL A 348 -2.93 -2.76 19.38
C VAL A 348 -1.43 -2.95 19.19
N SER A 349 -0.66 -1.86 19.32
CA SER A 349 0.80 -1.93 19.28
C SER A 349 1.45 -1.04 20.33
N LEU A 350 2.63 -1.48 20.78
CA LEU A 350 3.53 -0.76 21.67
C LEU A 350 4.93 -0.84 21.06
N THR A 351 5.61 0.31 20.95
CA THR A 351 6.96 0.41 20.41
C THR A 351 7.81 1.24 21.35
N GLY A 352 9.00 0.75 21.66
CA GLY A 352 10.03 1.50 22.37
C GLY A 352 11.31 1.53 21.54
N LYS A 353 11.86 2.72 21.34
CA LYS A 353 13.11 2.96 20.62
C LYS A 353 14.02 3.82 21.49
N TYR A 354 15.28 3.40 21.60
CA TYR A 354 16.34 4.15 22.26
C TYR A 354 17.47 4.36 21.27
N SER A 355 17.96 5.58 21.15
CA SER A 355 19.04 5.96 20.25
C SER A 355 20.11 6.71 21.03
N GLN A 356 21.36 6.36 20.78
CA GLN A 356 22.53 6.93 21.43
C GLN A 356 23.63 7.20 20.40
N TYR A 357 24.19 8.40 20.41
CA TYR A 357 25.45 8.70 19.75
C TYR A 357 26.61 8.15 20.60
N TRP A 358 27.54 7.42 19.98
CA TRP A 358 28.74 6.91 20.62
C TRP A 358 29.96 7.45 19.88
N GLY A 359 30.66 8.39 20.51
CA GLY A 359 31.71 9.15 19.84
C GLY A 359 31.12 10.07 18.78
N GLU A 360 31.89 10.36 17.73
CA GLU A 360 31.44 11.24 16.64
C GLU A 360 30.82 10.48 15.46
N ASP A 361 31.14 9.19 15.33
CA ASP A 361 30.90 8.44 14.08
C ASP A 361 29.78 7.40 14.19
N HIS A 362 29.37 6.98 15.40
CA HIS A 362 28.38 5.92 15.59
C HIS A 362 27.08 6.45 16.17
N THR A 363 25.96 6.00 15.60
CA THR A 363 24.63 6.14 16.20
C THR A 363 24.01 4.76 16.38
N ILE A 364 24.02 4.29 17.63
CA ILE A 364 23.43 3.00 17.99
C ILE A 364 21.96 3.22 18.33
N THR A 365 21.08 2.41 17.74
CA THR A 365 19.66 2.38 18.09
C THR A 365 19.24 0.97 18.44
N THR A 366 18.49 0.84 19.53
CA THR A 366 17.85 -0.41 19.94
C THR A 366 16.36 -0.20 20.11
N GLY A 367 15.58 -1.27 19.99
CA GLY A 367 14.16 -1.16 20.26
C GLY A 367 13.44 -2.49 20.38
N VAL A 368 12.21 -2.38 20.87
CA VAL A 368 11.27 -3.48 21.06
C VAL A 368 9.91 -3.10 20.52
N GLU A 369 9.21 -4.07 19.94
CA GLU A 369 7.84 -3.90 19.46
C GLU A 369 6.96 -5.06 19.90
N LEU A 370 5.75 -4.74 20.34
CA LEU A 370 4.69 -5.69 20.60
C LEU A 370 3.48 -5.28 19.76
N GLU A 371 2.90 -6.22 19.02
CA GLU A 371 1.71 -5.97 18.22
C GLU A 371 0.75 -7.15 18.31
N ARG A 372 -0.55 -6.84 18.44
CA ARG A 372 -1.63 -7.81 18.35
C ARG A 372 -2.65 -7.32 17.32
N ARG A 373 -2.93 -8.15 16.32
CA ARG A 373 -4.00 -7.95 15.33
C ARG A 373 -5.06 -9.03 15.49
N THR A 374 -6.32 -8.65 15.40
CA THR A 374 -7.46 -9.58 15.42
C THR A 374 -8.35 -9.34 14.20
N ARG A 375 -9.02 -10.39 13.75
CA ARG A 375 -10.04 -10.39 12.69
C ARG A 375 -11.17 -11.29 13.15
N ASP A 376 -12.37 -10.74 13.20
CA ASP A 376 -13.59 -11.48 13.54
C ASP A 376 -14.56 -11.39 12.35
N GLU A 377 -14.96 -12.53 11.78
CA GLU A 377 -15.81 -12.61 10.60
C GLU A 377 -17.07 -13.42 10.85
N GLN A 378 -18.22 -12.81 10.57
CA GLN A 378 -19.50 -13.49 10.55
C GLN A 378 -20.18 -13.23 9.20
N ARG A 379 -20.59 -14.30 8.51
CA ARG A 379 -21.26 -14.24 7.21
C ARG A 379 -22.37 -15.28 7.14
N ARG A 380 -23.50 -14.92 6.55
CA ARG A 380 -24.60 -15.81 6.25
C ARG A 380 -25.05 -15.64 4.80
N THR A 381 -24.94 -16.70 4.02
CA THR A 381 -25.47 -16.81 2.66
C THR A 381 -26.73 -17.67 2.64
N VAL A 382 -27.83 -17.07 2.21
CA VAL A 382 -29.12 -17.74 1.97
C VAL A 382 -29.34 -17.83 0.47
N GLN A 383 -29.59 -19.03 -0.04
CA GLN A 383 -29.94 -19.29 -1.42
C GLN A 383 -31.38 -19.82 -1.49
N ASN A 384 -32.24 -19.12 -2.23
CA ASN A 384 -33.65 -19.48 -2.42
C ASN A 384 -34.39 -19.78 -1.10
N GLY A 385 -34.07 -19.05 -0.03
CA GLY A 385 -34.69 -19.19 1.28
C GLY A 385 -34.03 -20.20 2.24
N VAL A 386 -32.99 -20.92 1.80
CA VAL A 386 -32.27 -21.92 2.61
C VAL A 386 -30.80 -21.52 2.78
N ASP A 387 -30.20 -21.81 3.94
CA ASP A 387 -28.77 -21.59 4.17
C ASP A 387 -27.93 -22.39 3.15
N LEU A 388 -26.97 -21.73 2.50
CA LEU A 388 -26.15 -22.35 1.47
C LEU A 388 -25.26 -23.48 2.02
N LEU A 389 -24.65 -23.24 3.19
CA LEU A 389 -23.80 -24.19 3.91
C LEU A 389 -24.27 -24.38 5.36
N PRO A 390 -25.22 -25.29 5.63
CA PRO A 390 -25.64 -25.62 6.98
C PRO A 390 -24.43 -25.92 7.89
N GLY A 391 -24.39 -25.29 9.07
CA GLY A 391 -23.27 -25.42 10.03
C GLY A 391 -22.11 -24.44 9.82
N PHE A 392 -22.03 -23.75 8.68
CA PHE A 392 -21.05 -22.67 8.46
C PHE A 392 -21.71 -21.29 8.44
N GLU A 393 -22.91 -21.20 7.86
CA GLU A 393 -23.61 -19.93 7.73
C GLU A 393 -23.98 -19.35 9.10
N GLY A 394 -23.64 -18.07 9.31
CA GLY A 394 -23.85 -17.35 10.56
C GLY A 394 -22.86 -17.69 11.70
N GLN A 395 -21.95 -18.66 11.54
CA GLN A 395 -20.94 -18.96 12.56
C GLN A 395 -19.81 -17.92 12.56
N PRO A 396 -19.20 -17.59 13.71
CA PRO A 396 -18.01 -16.74 13.77
C PRO A 396 -16.76 -17.50 13.29
N PHE A 397 -15.87 -16.78 12.61
CA PHE A 397 -14.53 -17.24 12.26
C PHE A 397 -13.54 -16.15 12.66
N ASP A 398 -12.55 -16.53 13.47
CA ASP A 398 -11.65 -15.59 14.10
C ASP A 398 -10.19 -15.91 13.76
N ALA A 399 -9.37 -14.88 13.65
CA ALA A 399 -7.93 -15.01 13.53
C ALA A 399 -7.20 -13.93 14.34
N THR A 400 -6.17 -14.35 15.08
CA THR A 400 -5.31 -13.47 15.87
C THR A 400 -3.86 -13.65 15.45
N ILE A 401 -3.16 -12.54 15.20
CA ILE A 401 -1.71 -12.50 15.02
C ILE A 401 -1.10 -11.71 16.17
N THR A 402 -0.12 -12.29 16.86
CA THR A 402 0.72 -11.58 17.84
C THR A 402 2.16 -11.55 17.35
N ARG A 403 2.74 -10.36 17.22
CA ARG A 403 4.15 -10.14 16.86
C ARG A 403 4.90 -9.56 18.05
N THR A 404 6.09 -10.09 18.31
CA THR A 404 7.07 -9.50 19.22
C THR A 404 8.38 -9.35 18.47
N ALA A 405 8.97 -8.16 18.50
CA ALA A 405 10.24 -7.85 17.86
C ALA A 405 11.24 -7.24 18.84
N ALA A 406 12.51 -7.52 18.62
CA ALA A 406 13.62 -6.79 19.19
C ALA A 406 14.66 -6.53 18.10
N TYR A 407 15.30 -5.37 18.14
CA TYR A 407 16.29 -4.99 17.16
C TYR A 407 17.41 -4.15 17.73
N VAL A 408 18.53 -4.16 17.00
CA VAL A 408 19.66 -3.27 17.17
C VAL A 408 20.13 -2.82 15.79
N GLN A 409 20.55 -1.57 15.68
CA GLN A 409 21.25 -1.03 14.52
C GLN A 409 22.38 -0.13 14.96
N ASP A 410 23.35 0.03 14.07
CA ASP A 410 24.45 0.98 14.15
C ASP A 410 24.55 1.73 12.81
N GLU A 411 24.47 3.05 12.87
CA GLU A 411 24.79 3.94 11.76
C GLU A 411 26.21 4.47 11.95
N TRP A 412 27.11 4.10 11.05
CA TRP A 412 28.54 4.33 11.20
C TRP A 412 29.08 5.20 10.06
N GLU A 413 29.54 6.40 10.38
CA GLU A 413 30.33 7.24 9.46
C GLU A 413 31.81 6.82 9.53
N ILE A 414 32.19 5.83 8.73
CA ILE A 414 33.57 5.31 8.68
C ILE A 414 34.57 6.42 8.32
N ASN A 415 34.17 7.30 7.38
CA ASN A 415 34.84 8.55 7.05
C ASN A 415 33.94 9.38 6.11
N LYS A 416 34.44 10.54 5.66
CA LYS A 416 33.70 11.46 4.78
C LYS A 416 33.22 10.84 3.44
N GLN A 417 33.86 9.76 2.98
CA GLN A 417 33.49 9.03 1.76
C GLN A 417 32.60 7.82 2.04
N TRP A 418 32.82 7.11 3.15
CA TRP A 418 32.17 5.84 3.47
C TRP A 418 31.25 5.95 4.68
N SER A 419 30.02 5.49 4.54
CA SER A 419 29.12 5.25 5.67
C SER A 419 28.53 3.85 5.59
N ALA A 420 28.34 3.21 6.74
CA ALA A 420 27.70 1.91 6.87
C ALA A 420 26.45 1.99 7.75
N TYR A 421 25.50 1.11 7.48
CA TYR A 421 24.38 0.81 8.37
C TYR A 421 24.42 -0.69 8.62
N LEU A 422 24.49 -1.09 9.89
CA LEU A 422 24.43 -2.46 10.34
C LEU A 422 23.15 -2.66 11.13
N GLY A 423 22.37 -3.68 10.82
CA GLY A 423 21.10 -3.93 11.52
C GLY A 423 20.86 -5.41 11.76
N LEU A 424 20.31 -5.74 12.92
CA LEU A 424 19.82 -7.08 13.23
C LEU A 424 18.46 -6.96 13.93
N ARG A 425 17.48 -7.68 13.40
CA ARG A 425 16.12 -7.72 13.95
C ARG A 425 15.65 -9.16 14.08
N ASN A 426 15.10 -9.51 15.23
CA ASN A 426 14.47 -10.81 15.47
C ASN A 426 12.99 -10.63 15.77
N GLU A 427 12.13 -11.40 15.10
CA GLU A 427 10.69 -11.32 15.23
C GLU A 427 10.05 -12.68 15.44
N ARG A 428 9.21 -12.77 16.46
CA ARG A 428 8.34 -13.92 16.71
C ARG A 428 6.92 -13.57 16.29
N ILE A 429 6.33 -14.40 15.45
CA ILE A 429 4.97 -14.26 14.94
C ILE A 429 4.18 -15.48 15.40
N ARG A 430 3.12 -15.27 16.17
CA ARG A 430 2.18 -16.31 16.58
C ARG A 430 0.84 -16.06 15.91
N VAL A 431 0.32 -17.08 15.23
CA VAL A 431 -0.96 -17.09 14.55
C VAL A 431 -1.89 -18.04 15.28
N GLN A 432 -3.12 -17.61 15.50
CA GLN A 432 -4.21 -18.44 15.99
C GLN A 432 -5.41 -18.22 15.08
N SER A 433 -6.10 -19.29 14.66
CA SER A 433 -7.34 -19.18 13.89
C SER A 433 -8.36 -20.19 14.41
N GLU A 434 -9.60 -19.75 14.56
CA GLU A 434 -10.71 -20.53 15.08
C GLU A 434 -11.89 -20.45 14.11
N GLY A 435 -12.61 -21.54 13.95
CA GLY A 435 -13.79 -21.65 13.09
C GLY A 435 -14.63 -22.87 13.48
N THR A 436 -15.58 -23.25 12.63
CA THR A 436 -16.51 -24.36 12.92
C THR A 436 -15.77 -25.67 13.24
N GLY A 437 -15.64 -26.00 14.53
CA GLY A 437 -15.05 -27.25 15.02
C GLY A 437 -13.52 -27.36 14.84
N SER A 438 -12.83 -26.30 14.42
CA SER A 438 -11.39 -26.31 14.15
C SER A 438 -10.68 -25.14 14.84
N SER A 439 -9.59 -25.44 15.55
CA SER A 439 -8.66 -24.43 16.07
C SER A 439 -7.26 -24.74 15.54
N PHE A 440 -6.57 -23.70 15.08
CA PHE A 440 -5.23 -23.78 14.55
C PHE A 440 -4.32 -22.80 15.28
N THR A 441 -3.09 -23.22 15.58
CA THR A 441 -2.05 -22.35 16.11
C THR A 441 -0.72 -22.63 15.41
N SER A 442 -0.02 -21.57 15.00
CA SER A 442 1.34 -21.64 14.45
C SER A 442 2.22 -20.57 15.05
N SER A 443 3.52 -20.82 15.10
CA SER A 443 4.52 -19.82 15.47
C SER A 443 5.69 -19.88 14.49
N SER A 444 6.17 -18.71 14.08
CA SER A 444 7.35 -18.54 13.22
C SER A 444 8.30 -17.55 13.85
N ASN A 445 9.60 -17.76 13.66
CA ASN A 445 10.64 -16.81 14.03
C ASN A 445 11.37 -16.34 12.77
N VAL A 446 11.65 -15.05 12.68
CA VAL A 446 12.32 -14.42 11.54
C VAL A 446 13.50 -13.60 12.05
N LEU A 447 14.71 -13.99 11.65
CA LEU A 447 15.92 -13.21 11.86
C LEU A 447 16.28 -12.45 10.58
N THR A 448 16.44 -11.14 10.71
CA THR A 448 16.63 -10.19 9.62
C THR A 448 17.93 -9.42 9.81
N PRO A 449 19.05 -9.92 9.24
CA PRO A 449 20.29 -9.16 9.14
C PRO A 449 20.23 -8.15 7.97
N LEU A 450 20.80 -6.98 8.18
CA LEU A 450 20.80 -5.85 7.27
C LEU A 450 22.17 -5.21 7.23
N LEU A 451 22.67 -4.94 6.02
CA LEU A 451 23.87 -4.16 5.77
C LEU A 451 23.56 -3.17 4.65
N HIS A 452 23.79 -1.88 4.89
CA HIS A 452 23.85 -0.87 3.83
C HIS A 452 25.21 -0.19 3.85
N LEU A 453 25.71 0.15 2.66
CA LEU A 453 26.95 0.87 2.46
C LEU A 453 26.69 2.02 1.51
N ASN A 454 27.20 3.21 1.83
CA ASN A 454 27.24 4.33 0.92
C ASN A 454 28.69 4.73 0.67
N TYR A 455 28.99 5.05 -0.58
CA TYR A 455 30.27 5.57 -1.01
C TYR A 455 30.07 6.86 -1.81
N LYS A 456 30.70 7.94 -1.35
CA LYS A 456 30.76 9.23 -2.04
C LYS A 456 32.14 9.33 -2.72
N PHE A 457 32.17 9.49 -4.04
CA PHE A 457 33.43 9.61 -4.78
C PHE A 457 34.25 10.81 -4.30
N ASP A 458 33.60 11.97 -4.24
CA ASP A 458 34.08 13.17 -3.56
C ASP A 458 33.10 13.49 -2.43
N PRO A 459 33.55 13.62 -1.16
CA PRO A 459 32.70 14.03 -0.05
C PRO A 459 31.91 15.31 -0.29
N LYS A 460 32.44 16.23 -1.11
CA LYS A 460 31.79 17.50 -1.52
C LYS A 460 31.02 17.37 -2.84
N GLY A 461 31.31 16.34 -3.62
CA GLY A 461 30.67 16.05 -4.90
C GLY A 461 29.21 15.64 -4.79
N ARG A 462 28.62 15.34 -5.95
CA ARG A 462 27.19 15.01 -6.08
C ARG A 462 26.92 13.56 -6.48
N ASP A 463 27.98 12.79 -6.72
CA ASP A 463 27.88 11.39 -7.11
C ASP A 463 28.02 10.47 -5.90
N LEU A 464 27.15 9.46 -5.81
CA LEU A 464 27.21 8.45 -4.76
C LEU A 464 26.80 7.07 -5.28
N ILE A 465 27.40 6.04 -4.68
CA ILE A 465 27.00 4.64 -4.81
C ILE A 465 26.36 4.20 -3.50
N ARG A 466 25.28 3.43 -3.59
CA ARG A 466 24.65 2.74 -2.45
C ARG A 466 24.61 1.26 -2.73
N ALA A 467 25.02 0.44 -1.76
CA ALA A 467 24.85 -1.00 -1.79
C ALA A 467 24.05 -1.45 -0.57
N SER A 468 23.23 -2.47 -0.70
CA SER A 468 22.42 -3.00 0.41
C SER A 468 22.27 -4.50 0.30
N LEU A 469 22.67 -5.23 1.34
CA LEU A 469 22.45 -6.67 1.51
C LEU A 469 21.47 -6.85 2.67
N THR A 470 20.25 -7.24 2.35
CA THR A 470 19.15 -7.24 3.32
C THR A 470 18.34 -8.52 3.27
N ARG A 471 17.80 -8.91 4.43
CA ARG A 471 16.67 -9.83 4.51
C ARG A 471 15.40 -9.06 4.84
N SER A 472 14.29 -9.46 4.25
CA SER A 472 12.94 -8.98 4.56
C SER A 472 11.99 -10.17 4.57
N TYR A 473 10.75 -9.95 4.98
CA TYR A 473 9.73 -10.98 4.96
C TYR A 473 8.36 -10.41 4.66
N LYS A 474 7.39 -11.30 4.46
CA LYS A 474 5.98 -10.97 4.36
C LYS A 474 5.20 -11.98 5.19
N ALA A 475 4.49 -11.50 6.20
CA ALA A 475 3.58 -12.35 6.97
C ALA A 475 2.35 -12.73 6.12
N PRO A 476 1.72 -13.90 6.36
CA PRO A 476 0.44 -14.21 5.76
C PRO A 476 -0.61 -13.14 6.09
N ASP A 477 -1.47 -12.81 5.15
CA ASP A 477 -2.60 -11.92 5.41
C ASP A 477 -3.57 -12.62 6.39
N VAL A 478 -4.13 -11.89 7.34
CA VAL A 478 -5.08 -12.44 8.31
C VAL A 478 -6.28 -13.09 7.60
N GLN A 479 -6.73 -12.53 6.47
CA GLN A 479 -7.81 -13.10 5.67
C GLN A 479 -7.45 -14.45 5.04
N GLN A 480 -6.17 -14.65 4.68
CA GLN A 480 -5.69 -15.93 4.12
C GLN A 480 -5.67 -17.04 5.16
N LEU A 481 -5.78 -16.72 6.45
CA LEU A 481 -5.77 -17.70 7.55
C LEU A 481 -7.19 -18.18 7.91
N ILE A 482 -8.24 -17.47 7.47
CA ILE A 482 -9.63 -17.81 7.76
C ILE A 482 -10.06 -19.04 6.92
N ALA A 483 -10.22 -20.18 7.57
CA ALA A 483 -10.61 -21.44 6.93
C ALA A 483 -12.12 -21.55 6.62
N ARG A 484 -12.78 -20.44 6.27
CA ARG A 484 -14.20 -20.43 5.87
C ARG A 484 -14.32 -20.76 4.38
N PRO A 485 -15.06 -21.81 3.98
CA PRO A 485 -15.34 -22.07 2.57
C PRO A 485 -16.19 -20.97 1.93
N THR A 486 -15.86 -20.61 0.69
CA THR A 486 -16.67 -19.75 -0.17
C THR A 486 -16.97 -20.51 -1.45
N ILE A 487 -18.25 -20.81 -1.66
CA ILE A 487 -18.72 -21.66 -2.76
C ILE A 487 -18.95 -20.82 -4.01
N ASN A 488 -18.52 -21.34 -5.15
CA ASN A 488 -18.82 -20.70 -6.42
C ASN A 488 -20.34 -20.64 -6.68
N THR A 489 -20.82 -19.54 -7.25
CA THR A 489 -22.26 -19.35 -7.46
C THR A 489 -22.84 -20.22 -8.55
N ASP A 490 -22.05 -20.61 -9.55
CA ASP A 490 -22.52 -21.33 -10.74
C ASP A 490 -22.70 -22.85 -10.49
N TYR A 491 -22.14 -23.39 -9.42
CA TYR A 491 -22.07 -24.83 -9.17
C TYR A 491 -22.56 -25.20 -7.77
N PRO A 492 -23.70 -25.89 -7.62
CA PRO A 492 -24.23 -26.29 -6.32
C PRO A 492 -23.32 -27.31 -5.61
N THR A 493 -23.45 -27.41 -4.30
CA THR A 493 -22.65 -28.32 -3.43
C THR A 493 -23.04 -29.79 -3.57
N THR A 494 -24.12 -30.09 -4.29
CA THR A 494 -24.56 -31.45 -4.64
C THR A 494 -23.78 -32.06 -5.80
N GLY A 495 -22.94 -31.28 -6.50
CA GLY A 495 -22.16 -31.74 -7.65
C GLY A 495 -20.73 -31.19 -7.68
N THR A 496 -19.97 -31.58 -8.71
CA THR A 496 -18.63 -31.02 -8.96
C THR A 496 -18.70 -29.59 -9.49
N ASN A 497 -17.64 -28.82 -9.28
CA ASN A 497 -17.36 -27.58 -10.00
C ASN A 497 -16.24 -27.80 -11.03
N THR A 498 -15.71 -26.70 -11.58
CA THR A 498 -14.70 -26.70 -12.64
C THR A 498 -13.47 -25.91 -12.23
N THR A 499 -12.39 -26.06 -12.99
CA THR A 499 -11.15 -25.29 -12.80
C THR A 499 -11.33 -23.79 -12.95
N THR A 500 -12.30 -23.34 -13.77
CA THR A 500 -12.67 -21.93 -13.96
C THR A 500 -13.59 -21.37 -12.88
N ALA A 501 -14.18 -22.23 -12.06
CA ALA A 501 -15.15 -21.87 -11.03
C ALA A 501 -14.90 -22.60 -9.70
N PRO A 502 -13.67 -22.57 -9.15
CA PRO A 502 -13.33 -23.30 -7.94
C PRO A 502 -14.01 -22.69 -6.71
N ASP A 503 -14.18 -23.52 -5.67
CA ASP A 503 -14.46 -23.05 -4.32
C ASP A 503 -13.18 -22.43 -3.74
N ARG A 504 -13.31 -21.55 -2.73
CA ARG A 504 -12.16 -20.89 -2.09
C ARG A 504 -12.15 -21.15 -0.59
N VAL A 505 -10.97 -21.33 -0.02
CA VAL A 505 -10.77 -21.46 1.43
C VAL A 505 -9.41 -20.89 1.82
N GLY A 506 -9.30 -20.31 3.02
CA GLY A 506 -8.02 -19.93 3.60
C GLY A 506 -7.20 -21.14 4.07
N ASN A 507 -5.94 -20.89 4.42
CA ASN A 507 -5.01 -21.87 4.93
C ASN A 507 -4.32 -21.32 6.19
N PRO A 508 -4.69 -21.78 7.39
CA PRO A 508 -4.08 -21.29 8.60
C PRO A 508 -2.62 -21.78 8.77
N ASN A 509 -2.19 -22.82 8.03
CA ASN A 509 -0.81 -23.35 8.06
C ASN A 509 0.24 -22.49 7.35
N LEU A 510 -0.14 -21.35 6.78
CA LEU A 510 0.79 -20.50 6.03
C LEU A 510 1.96 -20.03 6.91
N LYS A 511 3.16 -20.11 6.33
CA LYS A 511 4.39 -19.56 6.90
C LYS A 511 4.73 -18.23 6.23
N PRO A 512 5.45 -17.32 6.91
CA PRO A 512 5.95 -16.10 6.30
C PRO A 512 6.85 -16.38 5.08
N GLU A 513 6.77 -15.52 4.08
CA GLU A 513 7.71 -15.50 2.96
C GLU A 513 8.99 -14.78 3.41
N LEU A 514 10.18 -15.30 3.09
CA LEU A 514 11.45 -14.63 3.38
C LEU A 514 12.12 -14.22 2.08
N ALA A 515 12.61 -12.98 2.00
CA ALA A 515 13.35 -12.48 0.85
C ALA A 515 14.75 -12.04 1.29
N THR A 516 15.80 -12.56 0.68
CA THR A 516 17.17 -12.06 0.87
C THR A 516 17.67 -11.47 -0.43
N GLY A 517 18.19 -10.24 -0.40
CA GLY A 517 18.47 -9.46 -1.58
C GLY A 517 19.73 -8.61 -1.51
N LEU A 518 20.35 -8.42 -2.67
CA LEU A 518 21.40 -7.44 -2.92
C LEU A 518 20.83 -6.35 -3.84
N ASP A 519 21.09 -5.11 -3.47
CA ASP A 519 20.70 -3.90 -4.18
C ASP A 519 21.93 -3.01 -4.36
N ILE A 520 22.15 -2.50 -5.57
CA ILE A 520 23.21 -1.53 -5.87
C ILE A 520 22.61 -0.39 -6.68
N ALA A 521 22.87 0.84 -6.28
CA ALA A 521 22.37 2.04 -6.95
C ALA A 521 23.49 3.07 -7.10
N TRP A 522 23.52 3.74 -8.25
CA TRP A 522 24.26 4.96 -8.48
C TRP A 522 23.25 6.12 -8.53
N GLU A 523 23.61 7.24 -7.91
CA GLU A 523 22.82 8.47 -7.91
C GLU A 523 23.77 9.65 -8.18
N THR A 524 23.35 10.55 -9.06
CA THR A 524 23.99 11.84 -9.27
C THR A 524 22.95 12.95 -9.18
N TYR A 525 23.31 14.03 -8.49
CA TYR A 525 22.45 15.18 -8.32
C TYR A 525 22.95 16.35 -9.17
N LEU A 526 22.02 17.03 -9.81
CA LEU A 526 22.31 18.16 -10.70
C LEU A 526 22.19 19.49 -9.93
N SER A 527 22.80 20.54 -10.47
CA SER A 527 22.88 21.87 -9.84
C SER A 527 21.54 22.56 -9.66
N GLY A 528 20.62 22.36 -10.60
CA GLY A 528 19.28 22.91 -10.62
C GLY A 528 18.27 22.11 -9.80
N GLY A 529 18.75 21.19 -8.96
CA GLY A 529 17.90 20.31 -8.14
C GLY A 529 17.39 19.07 -8.89
N GLY A 530 17.90 18.80 -10.10
CA GLY A 530 17.65 17.56 -10.82
C GLY A 530 18.42 16.36 -10.24
N MET A 531 18.13 15.17 -10.76
CA MET A 531 18.74 13.91 -10.34
C MET A 531 18.67 12.87 -11.46
N VAL A 532 19.71 12.05 -11.54
CA VAL A 532 19.74 10.82 -12.34
C VAL A 532 20.11 9.66 -11.41
N SER A 533 19.40 8.55 -11.54
CA SER A 533 19.70 7.33 -10.79
C SER A 533 19.57 6.10 -11.67
N ALA A 534 20.46 5.14 -11.45
CA ALA A 534 20.41 3.80 -12.03
C ALA A 534 20.63 2.79 -10.91
N SER A 535 19.82 1.74 -10.86
CA SER A 535 19.96 0.69 -9.84
C SER A 535 19.71 -0.70 -10.41
N VAL A 536 20.36 -1.68 -9.80
CA VAL A 536 20.22 -3.10 -10.10
C VAL A 536 20.00 -3.86 -8.81
N PHE A 537 19.18 -4.91 -8.87
CA PHE A 537 18.93 -5.74 -7.71
C PHE A 537 18.72 -7.19 -8.05
N HIS A 538 18.99 -8.05 -7.08
CA HIS A 538 18.66 -9.47 -7.13
C HIS A 538 18.15 -9.94 -5.77
N ARG A 539 17.03 -10.67 -5.76
CA ARG A 539 16.40 -11.20 -4.55
C ARG A 539 16.03 -12.66 -4.71
N ARG A 540 16.25 -13.42 -3.65
CA ARG A 540 15.78 -14.81 -3.50
C ARG A 540 14.68 -14.84 -2.46
N ILE A 541 13.54 -15.41 -2.82
CA ILE A 541 12.35 -15.54 -1.99
C ILE A 541 12.16 -17.02 -1.65
N THR A 542 11.92 -17.34 -0.39
CA THR A 542 11.59 -18.69 0.07
C THR A 542 10.21 -18.69 0.73
N GLY A 543 9.43 -19.76 0.54
CA GLY A 543 8.10 -19.85 1.13
C GLY A 543 7.04 -18.98 0.43
N LEU A 544 7.25 -18.61 -0.84
CA LEU A 544 6.36 -17.73 -1.62
C LEU A 544 4.89 -18.19 -1.51
N ILE A 545 3.98 -17.31 -1.09
CA ILE A 545 2.57 -17.65 -0.97
C ILE A 545 1.87 -17.43 -2.31
N ARG A 546 1.25 -18.49 -2.85
CA ARG A 546 0.40 -18.44 -4.05
C ARG A 546 -0.90 -19.16 -3.86
N SER A 547 -1.90 -18.84 -4.68
CA SER A 547 -3.11 -19.64 -4.77
C SER A 547 -2.79 -20.96 -5.49
N GLY A 548 -2.87 -22.07 -4.78
CA GLY A 548 -2.86 -23.41 -5.35
C GLY A 548 -4.27 -23.84 -5.73
N LEU A 549 -4.39 -24.61 -6.81
CA LEU A 549 -5.65 -25.15 -7.31
C LEU A 549 -5.55 -26.68 -7.35
N SER A 550 -6.49 -27.37 -6.70
CA SER A 550 -6.49 -28.84 -6.63
C SER A 550 -7.89 -29.40 -6.47
N LEU A 551 -8.13 -30.60 -6.98
CA LEU A 551 -9.37 -31.35 -6.77
C LEU A 551 -9.31 -32.06 -5.42
N GLN A 552 -10.29 -31.81 -4.55
CA GLN A 552 -10.30 -32.30 -3.17
C GLN A 552 -11.68 -32.86 -2.79
N ASN A 553 -11.68 -33.87 -1.91
CA ASN A 553 -12.87 -34.25 -1.15
C ASN A 553 -13.02 -33.28 0.01
N VAL A 554 -14.14 -32.55 0.05
CA VAL A 554 -14.38 -31.46 1.01
C VAL A 554 -15.58 -31.77 1.87
N SER A 555 -15.61 -31.24 3.10
CA SER A 555 -16.69 -31.52 4.06
C SER A 555 -18.02 -30.82 3.73
N TRP A 556 -18.00 -29.82 2.85
CA TRP A 556 -19.16 -28.97 2.53
C TRP A 556 -19.86 -29.34 1.21
N ALA A 557 -19.40 -30.39 0.52
CA ALA A 557 -19.99 -30.88 -0.73
C ALA A 557 -20.03 -32.41 -0.72
N SER A 558 -20.95 -32.98 -1.48
CA SER A 558 -21.11 -34.44 -1.61
C SER A 558 -20.27 -35.07 -2.71
N ALA A 559 -19.63 -34.25 -3.55
CA ALA A 559 -18.75 -34.65 -4.63
C ALA A 559 -17.38 -33.95 -4.49
N PRO A 560 -16.31 -34.47 -5.13
CA PRO A 560 -15.03 -33.77 -5.20
C PRO A 560 -15.19 -32.36 -5.80
N ARG A 561 -14.44 -31.40 -5.26
CA ARG A 561 -14.47 -29.98 -5.68
C ARG A 561 -13.06 -29.49 -5.99
N TRP A 562 -12.92 -28.74 -7.07
CA TRP A 562 -11.77 -27.87 -7.28
C TRP A 562 -11.78 -26.77 -6.21
N VAL A 563 -10.69 -26.69 -5.47
CA VAL A 563 -10.48 -25.73 -4.37
C VAL A 563 -9.25 -24.90 -4.67
N ALA A 564 -9.43 -23.57 -4.64
CA ALA A 564 -8.37 -22.59 -4.66
C ALA A 564 -8.02 -22.20 -3.21
N MET A 565 -6.79 -22.49 -2.79
CA MET A 565 -6.30 -22.31 -1.43
C MET A 565 -4.89 -21.72 -1.44
N PRO A 566 -4.54 -20.74 -0.58
CA PRO A 566 -3.18 -20.24 -0.50
C PRO A 566 -2.23 -21.30 0.08
N ILE A 567 -1.06 -21.46 -0.55
CA ILE A 567 -0.01 -22.42 -0.17
C ILE A 567 1.37 -21.77 -0.23
N ASN A 568 2.31 -22.26 0.57
CA ASN A 568 3.73 -21.87 0.47
C ASN A 568 4.45 -22.72 -0.58
N LEU A 569 5.02 -22.07 -1.60
CA LEU A 569 5.95 -22.66 -2.57
C LEU A 569 7.40 -22.54 -2.07
N SER A 570 8.30 -23.39 -2.58
CA SER A 570 9.67 -23.53 -2.10
C SER A 570 10.50 -22.27 -2.32
N ARG A 571 10.68 -21.85 -3.58
CA ARG A 571 11.63 -20.79 -3.96
C ARG A 571 11.19 -20.00 -5.19
N ALA A 572 11.48 -18.70 -5.14
CA ALA A 572 11.44 -17.80 -6.28
C ALA A 572 12.65 -16.85 -6.27
N SER A 573 12.91 -16.21 -7.41
CA SER A 573 13.93 -15.17 -7.52
C SER A 573 13.44 -14.05 -8.41
N THR A 574 13.88 -12.82 -8.14
CA THR A 574 13.62 -11.66 -8.98
C THR A 574 14.88 -10.82 -9.11
N THR A 575 15.18 -10.38 -10.33
CA THR A 575 16.24 -9.46 -10.68
C THR A 575 15.59 -8.28 -11.38
N GLY A 576 16.07 -7.06 -11.14
CA GLY A 576 15.56 -5.90 -11.85
C GLY A 576 16.59 -4.81 -12.04
N MET A 577 16.31 -3.95 -13.01
CA MET A 577 17.01 -2.71 -13.27
C MET A 577 16.02 -1.56 -13.21
N GLU A 578 16.40 -0.46 -12.60
CA GLU A 578 15.57 0.74 -12.52
C GLU A 578 16.39 1.97 -12.86
N PHE A 579 15.86 2.80 -13.76
CA PHE A 579 16.44 4.06 -14.19
C PHE A 579 15.45 5.18 -13.90
N GLU A 580 15.96 6.28 -13.38
CA GLU A 580 15.19 7.46 -12.98
C GLU A 580 15.92 8.72 -13.42
N VAL A 581 15.20 9.66 -14.00
CA VAL A 581 15.69 11.02 -14.26
C VAL A 581 14.59 12.02 -13.94
N LYS A 582 14.95 13.09 -13.22
CA LYS A 582 14.08 14.24 -13.01
C LYS A 582 14.89 15.53 -13.01
N GLY A 583 14.33 16.62 -13.53
CA GLY A 583 15.01 17.91 -13.53
C GLY A 583 14.43 18.91 -14.52
N ARG A 584 15.02 20.11 -14.57
CA ARG A 584 14.66 21.14 -15.55
C ARG A 584 15.11 20.71 -16.95
N ALA A 585 14.27 20.90 -17.96
CA ALA A 585 14.57 20.49 -19.33
C ALA A 585 15.88 21.11 -19.86
N GLY A 586 16.13 22.39 -19.59
CA GLY A 586 17.37 23.06 -19.99
C GLY A 586 18.62 22.62 -19.22
N GLU A 587 18.48 21.97 -18.05
CA GLU A 587 19.62 21.34 -17.36
C GLU A 587 19.87 19.93 -17.89
N LEU A 588 18.80 19.17 -18.21
CA LEU A 588 18.91 17.79 -18.70
C LEU A 588 19.35 17.72 -20.18
N MET A 589 18.87 18.65 -21.00
CA MET A 589 19.08 18.67 -22.45
C MET A 589 19.33 20.12 -22.93
N PRO A 590 20.48 20.73 -22.56
CA PRO A 590 20.79 22.14 -22.84
C PRO A 590 20.87 22.47 -24.34
N SER A 591 21.12 21.47 -25.20
CA SER A 591 21.12 21.64 -26.66
C SER A 591 19.73 21.71 -27.27
N LEU A 592 18.69 21.26 -26.56
CA LEU A 592 17.31 21.19 -27.05
C LEU A 592 16.39 22.21 -26.38
N PHE A 593 16.72 22.67 -25.17
CA PHE A 593 15.89 23.56 -24.38
C PHE A 593 16.69 24.70 -23.77
N GLU A 594 16.12 25.91 -23.82
CA GLU A 594 16.68 27.05 -23.14
C GLU A 594 16.74 26.84 -21.61
N PRO A 595 17.82 27.24 -20.93
CA PRO A 595 17.93 27.12 -19.47
C PRO A 595 16.81 27.82 -18.69
N THR A 596 16.20 28.86 -19.27
CA THR A 596 15.12 29.64 -18.63
C THR A 596 13.72 29.07 -18.89
N LEU A 597 13.59 28.02 -19.70
CA LEU A 597 12.31 27.38 -19.94
C LEU A 597 11.84 26.71 -18.64
N ALA A 598 10.70 27.13 -18.11
CA ALA A 598 10.12 26.58 -16.89
C ALA A 598 9.41 25.24 -17.15
N LEU A 599 10.11 24.32 -17.81
CA LEU A 599 9.70 22.96 -18.11
C LEU A 599 10.50 21.99 -17.24
N ASN A 600 9.80 21.21 -16.42
CA ASN A 600 10.38 20.09 -15.68
C ASN A 600 10.02 18.79 -16.40
N LEU A 601 10.99 17.89 -16.48
CA LEU A 601 10.83 16.56 -17.07
C LEU A 601 11.09 15.50 -16.00
N ARG A 602 10.32 14.41 -16.08
CA ARG A 602 10.50 13.20 -15.28
C ARG A 602 10.37 11.98 -16.17
N ALA A 603 11.25 11.01 -15.98
CA ALA A 603 11.13 9.69 -16.61
C ALA A 603 11.63 8.61 -15.65
N ALA A 604 10.94 7.47 -15.65
CA ALA A 604 11.40 6.27 -14.99
C ALA A 604 11.09 5.02 -15.80
N LEU A 605 12.10 4.18 -15.94
CA LEU A 605 12.02 2.88 -16.60
C LEU A 605 12.41 1.82 -15.58
N SER A 606 11.58 0.79 -15.45
CA SER A 606 11.91 -0.38 -14.66
C SER A 606 11.76 -1.63 -15.50
N VAL A 607 12.70 -2.56 -15.37
CA VAL A 607 12.73 -3.83 -16.10
C VAL A 607 12.98 -4.95 -15.10
N TYR A 608 12.16 -5.99 -15.14
CA TYR A 608 12.17 -7.08 -14.17
C TYR A 608 12.21 -8.44 -14.86
N SER A 609 12.96 -9.36 -14.26
CA SER A 609 12.98 -10.78 -14.60
C SER A 609 12.80 -11.58 -13.32
N SER A 610 11.86 -12.52 -13.30
CA SER A 610 11.64 -13.37 -12.14
C SER A 610 11.26 -14.79 -12.54
N LYS A 611 11.49 -15.71 -11.61
CA LYS A 611 11.25 -17.14 -11.79
C LYS A 611 10.78 -17.77 -10.49
N VAL A 612 9.83 -18.69 -10.56
CA VAL A 612 9.34 -19.52 -9.46
C VAL A 612 9.70 -20.96 -9.76
N LYS A 613 10.52 -21.55 -8.89
CA LYS A 613 11.16 -22.85 -9.16
C LYS A 613 10.16 -23.99 -9.28
N ASP A 614 9.12 -23.97 -8.46
CA ASP A 614 8.13 -25.06 -8.35
C ASP A 614 7.05 -25.00 -9.43
N VAL A 615 7.11 -24.01 -10.33
CA VAL A 615 6.16 -23.85 -11.42
C VAL A 615 6.90 -24.08 -12.73
N PRO A 616 6.36 -24.90 -13.67
CA PRO A 616 7.02 -25.15 -14.94
C PRO A 616 7.17 -23.86 -15.75
N GLY A 617 8.28 -23.73 -16.47
CA GLY A 617 8.46 -22.66 -17.45
C GLY A 617 7.92 -23.05 -18.83
N PRO A 618 7.84 -22.12 -19.80
CA PRO A 618 8.24 -20.71 -19.72
C PRO A 618 7.27 -19.85 -18.87
N ASP A 619 7.62 -18.59 -18.62
CA ASP A 619 6.79 -17.58 -17.95
C ASP A 619 6.32 -17.89 -16.52
N ASN A 620 7.03 -18.76 -15.81
CA ASN A 620 6.90 -18.96 -14.36
C ASN A 620 7.43 -17.75 -13.55
N ARG A 621 7.05 -16.53 -13.90
CA ARG A 621 7.43 -15.29 -13.21
C ARG A 621 6.59 -15.04 -11.97
N LEU A 622 7.01 -14.12 -11.11
CA LEU A 622 6.20 -13.64 -9.98
C LEU A 622 4.89 -13.04 -10.48
N GLU A 623 3.78 -13.33 -9.78
CA GLU A 623 2.47 -12.82 -10.15
C GLU A 623 2.42 -11.30 -10.00
N GLN A 624 1.67 -10.62 -10.88
CA GLN A 624 1.51 -9.17 -10.93
C GLN A 624 2.78 -8.35 -11.21
N GLN A 625 3.95 -9.00 -11.32
CA GLN A 625 5.20 -8.36 -11.73
C GLN A 625 5.25 -8.23 -13.25
N GLN A 626 4.94 -7.02 -13.71
CA GLN A 626 5.10 -6.66 -15.12
C GLN A 626 6.59 -6.81 -15.50
N PRO A 627 6.91 -7.26 -16.73
CA PRO A 627 8.30 -7.41 -17.16
C PRO A 627 9.00 -6.06 -17.33
N TRP A 628 8.25 -4.99 -17.62
CA TRP A 628 8.75 -3.63 -17.55
C TRP A 628 7.63 -2.62 -17.29
N SER A 629 8.00 -1.42 -16.85
CA SER A 629 7.10 -0.27 -16.69
C SER A 629 7.82 1.01 -17.07
N LEU A 630 7.12 1.91 -17.77
CA LEU A 630 7.61 3.22 -18.16
C LEU A 630 6.66 4.30 -17.65
N ASN A 631 7.20 5.25 -16.90
CA ASN A 631 6.51 6.46 -16.46
C ASN A 631 7.23 7.67 -17.05
N LEU A 632 6.50 8.52 -17.78
CA LEU A 632 6.99 9.78 -18.33
C LEU A 632 6.12 10.92 -17.80
N GLY A 633 6.69 12.10 -17.62
CA GLY A 633 5.91 13.27 -17.31
C GLY A 633 6.65 14.57 -17.59
N ALA A 634 5.85 15.60 -17.84
CA ALA A 634 6.33 16.93 -18.13
C ALA A 634 5.39 17.95 -17.48
N ASP A 635 5.97 18.99 -16.89
CA ASP A 635 5.20 20.07 -16.27
C ASP A 635 5.78 21.41 -16.70
N TYR A 636 4.91 22.27 -17.20
CA TYR A 636 5.26 23.55 -17.76
C TYR A 636 4.55 24.67 -17.00
N ARG A 637 5.33 25.61 -16.46
CA ARG A 637 4.80 26.84 -15.88
C ARG A 637 4.88 27.96 -16.91
N MET A 638 3.72 28.49 -17.29
CA MET A 638 3.66 29.56 -18.28
C MET A 638 4.32 30.84 -17.74
N LYS A 639 5.14 31.51 -18.56
CA LYS A 639 5.75 32.80 -18.22
C LYS A 639 4.73 33.95 -18.31
N SER A 640 3.77 33.85 -19.24
CA SER A 640 2.81 34.91 -19.57
C SER A 640 1.49 34.85 -18.78
N ALA A 641 1.24 33.77 -18.05
CA ALA A 641 0.01 33.55 -17.29
C ALA A 641 0.29 32.78 -16.00
N PRO A 642 -0.50 32.95 -14.92
CA PRO A 642 -0.36 32.20 -13.67
C PRO A 642 -0.91 30.77 -13.79
N VAL A 643 -0.59 30.10 -14.89
CA VAL A 643 -1.08 28.77 -15.27
C VAL A 643 0.10 27.79 -15.30
N SER A 644 -0.11 26.64 -14.69
CA SER A 644 0.79 25.48 -14.77
C SER A 644 0.06 24.33 -15.44
N LEU A 645 0.72 23.72 -16.41
CA LEU A 645 0.22 22.57 -17.16
C LEU A 645 1.06 21.35 -16.79
N GLY A 646 0.44 20.18 -16.69
CA GLY A 646 1.18 18.95 -16.48
C GLY A 646 0.56 17.78 -17.22
N VAL A 647 1.41 16.87 -17.68
CA VAL A 647 1.04 15.61 -18.31
C VAL A 647 1.87 14.48 -17.73
N SER A 648 1.24 13.31 -17.57
CA SER A 648 1.91 12.08 -17.16
C SER A 648 1.42 10.93 -18.03
N VAL A 649 2.34 10.06 -18.43
CA VAL A 649 2.07 8.88 -19.24
C VAL A 649 2.66 7.68 -18.53
N ASN A 650 1.82 6.68 -18.23
CA ASN A 650 2.25 5.41 -17.68
C ASN A 650 1.99 4.29 -18.70
N VAL A 651 2.95 3.39 -18.88
CA VAL A 651 2.86 2.27 -19.82
C VAL A 651 3.41 1.00 -19.18
N THR A 652 2.67 -0.09 -19.31
CA THR A 652 3.08 -1.44 -18.97
C THR A 652 2.62 -2.40 -20.08
N PRO A 653 3.44 -3.39 -20.44
CA PRO A 653 3.14 -4.31 -21.53
C PRO A 653 2.09 -5.34 -21.13
N GLU A 654 1.54 -6.02 -22.13
CA GLU A 654 0.89 -7.32 -21.90
C GLU A 654 1.94 -8.36 -21.50
N TYR A 655 1.58 -9.26 -20.59
CA TYR A 655 2.47 -10.33 -20.16
C TYR A 655 1.69 -11.55 -19.67
N GLU A 656 2.36 -12.69 -19.75
CA GLU A 656 1.84 -13.97 -19.31
C GLU A 656 2.56 -14.44 -18.03
N VAL A 657 1.84 -15.17 -17.19
CA VAL A 657 2.33 -15.80 -15.97
C VAL A 657 1.81 -17.23 -15.88
N GLN A 658 2.70 -18.21 -15.93
CA GLN A 658 2.38 -19.56 -15.49
C GLN A 658 2.23 -19.54 -13.96
N GLN A 659 1.03 -19.80 -13.46
CA GLN A 659 0.71 -19.72 -12.03
C GLN A 659 0.94 -21.06 -11.32
N THR A 660 0.53 -22.15 -11.98
CA THR A 660 0.69 -23.55 -11.54
C THR A 660 1.04 -24.42 -12.75
N GLU A 661 1.18 -25.73 -12.60
CA GLU A 661 1.29 -26.64 -13.77
C GLU A 661 0.06 -26.57 -14.68
N LEU A 662 -1.12 -26.33 -14.10
CA LEU A 662 -2.39 -26.39 -14.82
C LEU A 662 -2.87 -25.02 -15.31
N GLN A 663 -2.36 -23.91 -14.78
CA GLN A 663 -2.98 -22.60 -14.91
C GLN A 663 -2.00 -21.53 -15.37
N ARG A 664 -2.47 -20.70 -16.31
CA ARG A 664 -1.74 -19.60 -16.92
C ARG A 664 -2.61 -18.35 -16.96
N LEU A 665 -2.03 -17.20 -16.66
CA LEU A 665 -2.70 -15.91 -16.64
C LEU A 665 -2.04 -14.94 -17.61
N THR A 666 -2.80 -14.45 -18.58
CA THR A 666 -2.41 -13.34 -19.46
C THR A 666 -3.04 -12.06 -18.94
N THR A 667 -2.21 -11.08 -18.60
CA THR A 667 -2.64 -9.73 -18.20
C THR A 667 -2.38 -8.77 -19.35
N GLY A 668 -3.42 -8.11 -19.84
CA GLY A 668 -3.34 -7.16 -20.94
C GLY A 668 -2.49 -5.93 -20.60
N GLN A 669 -2.03 -5.25 -21.64
CA GLN A 669 -1.30 -3.99 -21.48
C GLN A 669 -2.12 -2.95 -20.72
N ALA A 670 -1.44 -2.12 -19.94
CA ALA A 670 -2.05 -0.93 -19.35
C ALA A 670 -1.29 0.31 -19.81
N ARG A 671 -2.05 1.31 -20.29
CA ARG A 671 -1.56 2.64 -20.65
C ARG A 671 -2.50 3.66 -20.03
N GLY A 672 -1.96 4.73 -19.46
CA GLY A 672 -2.76 5.85 -18.98
C GLY A 672 -2.10 7.17 -19.36
N ILE A 673 -2.94 8.16 -19.67
CA ILE A 673 -2.53 9.55 -19.81
C ILE A 673 -3.35 10.37 -18.82
N ASP A 674 -2.65 11.07 -17.95
CA ASP A 674 -3.24 12.00 -16.99
C ASP A 674 -2.74 13.40 -17.33
N ALA A 675 -3.62 14.39 -17.30
CA ALA A 675 -3.28 15.78 -17.59
C ALA A 675 -4.02 16.74 -16.65
N PHE A 676 -3.39 17.88 -16.36
CA PHE A 676 -4.01 18.94 -15.59
C PHE A 676 -3.61 20.33 -16.08
N ALA A 677 -4.48 21.29 -15.78
CA ALA A 677 -4.20 22.71 -15.82
C ALA A 677 -4.56 23.31 -14.46
N MET A 678 -3.62 24.05 -13.87
CA MET A 678 -3.77 24.72 -12.58
C MET A 678 -3.58 26.22 -12.76
N TRP A 679 -4.56 26.99 -12.32
CA TRP A 679 -4.57 28.45 -12.36
C TRP A 679 -4.55 29.00 -10.94
N ASN A 680 -3.49 29.73 -10.60
CA ASN A 680 -3.46 30.56 -9.38
C ASN A 680 -4.24 31.85 -9.66
N VAL A 681 -5.52 31.89 -9.28
CA VAL A 681 -6.42 33.02 -9.52
C VAL A 681 -6.02 34.21 -8.64
N SER A 682 -5.57 33.93 -7.42
CA SER A 682 -5.03 34.92 -6.48
C SER A 682 -3.87 34.30 -5.68
N LYS A 683 -3.35 35.00 -4.66
CA LYS A 683 -2.37 34.42 -3.72
C LYS A 683 -2.97 33.35 -2.80
N VAL A 684 -4.30 33.33 -2.68
CA VAL A 684 -5.05 32.46 -1.77
C VAL A 684 -5.99 31.51 -2.49
N ASP A 685 -6.32 31.78 -3.75
CA ASP A 685 -7.24 30.97 -4.58
C ASP A 685 -6.51 30.23 -5.68
N THR A 686 -6.69 28.91 -5.74
CA THR A 686 -6.19 28.05 -6.81
C THR A 686 -7.34 27.26 -7.41
N LEU A 687 -7.42 27.22 -8.74
CA LEU A 687 -8.35 26.39 -9.50
C LEU A 687 -7.57 25.35 -10.29
N ARG A 688 -7.94 24.08 -10.19
CA ARG A 688 -7.33 22.98 -10.93
C ARG A 688 -8.36 22.21 -11.71
N VAL A 689 -8.12 22.04 -13.00
CA VAL A 689 -8.86 21.14 -13.89
C VAL A 689 -7.96 19.96 -14.23
N SER A 690 -8.45 18.74 -14.07
CA SER A 690 -7.70 17.54 -14.46
C SER A 690 -8.56 16.55 -15.21
N VAL A 691 -7.89 15.74 -16.03
CA VAL A 691 -8.44 14.54 -16.65
C VAL A 691 -7.49 13.40 -16.39
N ASN A 692 -8.01 12.33 -15.80
CA ASN A 692 -7.24 11.13 -15.48
C ASN A 692 -7.76 9.95 -16.31
N GLY A 693 -6.85 9.10 -16.76
CA GLY A 693 -7.17 7.89 -17.49
C GLY A 693 -7.66 8.12 -18.91
N VAL A 694 -7.11 9.12 -19.61
CA VAL A 694 -7.33 9.29 -21.04
C VAL A 694 -6.66 8.15 -21.81
N ALA A 695 -7.38 7.63 -22.82
CA ALA A 695 -6.91 6.55 -23.71
C ALA A 695 -6.48 5.26 -22.98
N GLN A 696 -7.12 4.95 -21.84
CA GLN A 696 -6.89 3.69 -21.14
C GLN A 696 -7.48 2.53 -21.95
N PRO A 697 -6.67 1.52 -22.34
CA PRO A 697 -7.19 0.32 -22.95
C PRO A 697 -8.04 -0.44 -21.92
N ALA A 698 -8.98 -1.24 -22.40
CA ALA A 698 -9.73 -2.14 -21.53
C ALA A 698 -8.76 -3.02 -20.75
N ASN A 699 -8.98 -3.13 -19.44
CA ASN A 699 -8.22 -4.05 -18.61
C ASN A 699 -8.66 -5.47 -18.97
N ARG A 700 -7.76 -6.25 -19.57
CA ARG A 700 -8.01 -7.60 -20.03
C ARG A 700 -7.25 -8.59 -19.18
N SER A 701 -7.92 -9.65 -18.77
CA SER A 701 -7.33 -10.76 -18.03
C SER A 701 -7.86 -12.07 -18.61
N THR A 702 -6.98 -13.00 -18.96
CA THR A 702 -7.36 -14.33 -19.43
C THR A 702 -6.64 -15.38 -18.60
N THR A 703 -7.40 -16.21 -17.90
CA THR A 703 -6.89 -17.40 -17.21
C THR A 703 -7.19 -18.61 -18.08
N ALA A 704 -6.16 -19.30 -18.57
CA ALA A 704 -6.27 -20.52 -19.35
C ALA A 704 -5.75 -21.71 -18.54
N PHE A 705 -6.33 -22.88 -18.76
CA PHE A 705 -5.98 -24.11 -18.07
C PHE A 705 -5.53 -25.22 -19.04
N ALA A 706 -4.70 -26.14 -18.55
CA ALA A 706 -4.13 -27.23 -19.33
C ALA A 706 -5.18 -28.19 -19.95
N ASN A 707 -6.36 -28.28 -19.33
CA ASN A 707 -7.51 -29.06 -19.84
C ASN A 707 -8.32 -28.34 -20.92
N GLY A 708 -7.90 -27.14 -21.36
CA GLY A 708 -8.59 -26.33 -22.36
C GLY A 708 -9.67 -25.41 -21.78
N ASP A 709 -9.92 -25.44 -20.46
CA ASP A 709 -10.78 -24.44 -19.83
C ASP A 709 -10.15 -23.04 -19.95
N PHE A 710 -10.98 -22.01 -20.04
CA PHE A 710 -10.52 -20.65 -19.81
C PHE A 710 -11.59 -19.76 -19.20
N SER A 711 -11.13 -18.69 -18.54
CA SER A 711 -11.96 -17.55 -18.17
C SER A 711 -11.28 -16.26 -18.64
N ARG A 712 -12.01 -15.46 -19.39
CA ARG A 712 -11.59 -14.14 -19.86
C ARG A 712 -12.46 -13.09 -19.20
N SER A 713 -11.85 -11.99 -18.78
CA SER A 713 -12.54 -10.80 -18.27
C SER A 713 -11.97 -9.56 -18.93
N VAL A 714 -12.86 -8.66 -19.31
CA VAL A 714 -12.57 -7.36 -19.90
C VAL A 714 -13.32 -6.33 -19.07
N ARG A 715 -12.62 -5.30 -18.62
CA ARG A 715 -13.22 -4.18 -17.90
C ARG A 715 -12.75 -2.87 -18.53
N GLN A 716 -13.67 -2.10 -19.08
CA GLN A 716 -13.39 -0.79 -19.63
C GLN A 716 -13.83 0.27 -18.61
N GLY A 717 -12.87 1.09 -18.16
CA GLY A 717 -13.16 2.26 -17.34
C GLY A 717 -13.35 3.50 -18.22
N SER A 718 -14.04 4.49 -17.66
CA SER A 718 -14.19 5.82 -18.25
C SER A 718 -13.13 6.79 -17.72
N PRO A 719 -12.71 7.79 -18.52
CA PRO A 719 -11.88 8.89 -18.02
C PRO A 719 -12.57 9.63 -16.86
N TRP A 720 -11.76 10.18 -15.96
CA TRP A 720 -12.23 10.92 -14.79
C TRP A 720 -11.85 12.39 -14.92
N TRP A 721 -12.84 13.26 -15.01
CA TRP A 721 -12.68 14.71 -15.08
C TRP A 721 -12.88 15.30 -13.70
N SER A 722 -12.07 16.29 -13.32
CA SER A 722 -12.29 17.00 -12.07
C SER A 722 -11.96 18.48 -12.15
N VAL A 723 -12.70 19.27 -11.38
CA VAL A 723 -12.44 20.68 -11.12
C VAL A 723 -12.36 20.86 -9.62
N ASN A 724 -11.26 21.38 -9.12
CA ASN A 724 -11.03 21.58 -7.70
C ASN A 724 -10.63 23.03 -7.43
N TRP A 725 -11.25 23.63 -6.44
CA TRP A 725 -10.93 24.95 -5.94
C TRP A 725 -10.37 24.85 -4.53
N GLU A 726 -9.29 25.58 -4.27
CA GLU A 726 -8.65 25.71 -2.97
C GLU A 726 -8.58 27.18 -2.57
N HIS A 727 -8.94 27.46 -1.32
CA HIS A 727 -8.87 28.77 -0.69
C HIS A 727 -8.11 28.70 0.63
N LYS A 728 -7.13 29.59 0.81
CA LYS A 728 -6.34 29.73 2.04
C LYS A 728 -6.71 31.03 2.76
N PHE A 729 -7.26 30.96 3.96
CA PHE A 729 -7.71 32.16 4.70
C PHE A 729 -6.58 32.90 5.42
#